data_AF-M7TZN3-F1
#
_entry.id   AF-M7TZN3-F1
#
_cell.length_a   1.000
_cell.length_b   1.000
_cell.length_c   1.000
_cell.angle_alpha   90.00
_cell.angle_beta   90.00
_cell.angle_gamma   90.00
#
_symmetry.space_group_name_H-M   'P 1'
#
loop_
_entity.id
_entity.type
_entity.pdbx_description
1 polymer ?
#
loop_
_entity_poly.entity_id
_entity_poly.type
_entity_poly.pdbx_seq_one_letter_code
_entity_poly.pdbx_strand_id
1 'polypeptide(L)'
;MASATETLITELTPLDHLMPRTYVIGMNYIWPISRRSNIEDIHKHLKRGLEQTIKEIPFLGGSVVPTGSPGKFCIETLPGDFEGNQLIFNDLRTGSGNSWPHSYKNLRKARFPSTLFTDDCLSPVKGYMTRERLPVIAAQANFIDGGLILHLSVLHTACDVLAWNNILSILSRNVKASWPTEAEVSLNDDLQDYKVLPSFLDRSPLMRGNLNVERMDVREYKLQLANSKLEDPRNHLINPPPKSITEMENALFCISNSKLGELRDSISAEGSATSWLTVNDALAALMWCCVNRARISNGSQKLLRGNLSVAYDGRTVLDPPLPKRFMGNSALGFPITLDIHPKSVFEAALAISESRNDFNDKHIRDIIGFLDGLGDITQERVSYAKTLNPILVISNLKDMGFYEQDWGGSLGFQDALRMANPFLDYIPRVVPMPAQRNGNVDLIVWIEKSAAKRLREDETWNKWITPVFDSGGRWDTENTGHKIKAEVHSTSKLSQTSHNSISQIYIHRTPRHLYSTEYTMTSYRSESKATIKVRPPPSFIGGVQDKSWTPTPENWLYGAWYMTHTSQQYYWERTKNFVIQYEPVMNGVWPCTNQELVSLTPLNQPERIYTAFGIDSPIAGLDDAWLCQCTGHLSHISDHVAFLAWGADLQNVDWVVLYSTPLPGATVGLPAQVAIMSRERFGPDNTMVEAIKEALCAAGNSELTKLVDNLRPLLQEDLESGRPTCEYHVVQNVDSLTRF
;
A
#
# COMPACT_ATOMS: atom_id res chain seq x y z
N MET A 1 20.22 -26.68 8.41
CA MET A 1 19.00 -26.31 7.68
C MET A 1 17.85 -26.70 8.59
N ALA A 2 16.97 -25.77 8.96
CA ALA A 2 15.74 -26.11 9.68
C ALA A 2 14.87 -26.98 8.76
N SER A 3 14.32 -28.09 9.26
CA SER A 3 13.41 -28.91 8.46
C SER A 3 12.09 -28.14 8.29
N ALA A 4 11.52 -28.19 7.08
CA ALA A 4 10.24 -27.56 6.70
C ALA A 4 9.02 -28.21 7.36
N THR A 5 9.12 -28.61 8.63
CA THR A 5 8.10 -29.36 9.37
C THR A 5 7.45 -28.53 10.48
N GLU A 6 8.04 -27.40 10.85
CA GLU A 6 7.58 -26.54 11.95
C GLU A 6 7.52 -25.07 11.51
N THR A 7 6.61 -24.30 12.12
CA THR A 7 6.52 -22.86 11.94
C THR A 7 7.75 -22.18 12.55
N LEU A 8 8.43 -21.35 11.76
CA LEU A 8 9.56 -20.55 12.23
C LEU A 8 9.10 -19.15 12.62
N ILE A 9 9.49 -18.70 13.80
CA ILE A 9 9.27 -17.33 14.28
C ILE A 9 10.55 -16.52 14.12
N THR A 10 10.45 -15.38 13.45
CA THR A 10 11.50 -14.34 13.46
C THR A 10 10.98 -13.15 14.26
N GLU A 11 11.62 -12.89 15.41
CA GLU A 11 11.32 -11.72 16.23
C GLU A 11 11.75 -10.44 15.52
N LEU A 12 10.98 -9.37 15.69
CA LEU A 12 11.29 -8.06 15.15
C LEU A 12 11.88 -7.17 16.25
N THR A 13 12.88 -6.38 15.88
CA THR A 13 13.56 -5.43 16.77
C THR A 13 12.68 -4.19 16.99
N PRO A 14 12.97 -3.37 18.01
CA PRO A 14 12.33 -2.06 18.15
C PRO A 14 12.47 -1.17 16.90
N LEU A 15 13.59 -1.26 16.16
CA LEU A 15 13.76 -0.53 14.90
C LEU A 15 12.86 -1.07 13.79
N ASP A 16 12.66 -2.38 13.73
CA ASP A 16 11.72 -2.98 12.77
C ASP A 16 10.28 -2.51 13.03
N HIS A 17 9.90 -2.30 14.30
CA HIS A 17 8.60 -1.74 14.69
C HIS A 17 8.44 -0.25 14.38
N LEU A 18 9.55 0.50 14.29
CA LEU A 18 9.55 1.89 13.83
C LEU A 18 9.20 1.99 12.33
N MET A 19 9.52 0.95 11.55
CA MET A 19 9.28 0.95 10.10
C MET A 19 7.79 0.83 9.79
N PRO A 20 7.31 1.48 8.72
CA PRO A 20 5.91 1.36 8.33
C PRO A 20 5.60 -0.08 7.89
N ARG A 21 4.45 -0.60 8.33
CA ARG A 21 3.90 -1.90 7.91
C ARG A 21 3.33 -1.85 6.49
N THR A 22 4.18 -1.52 5.52
CA THR A 22 3.84 -1.45 4.11
C THR A 22 5.07 -1.73 3.23
N TYR A 23 4.81 -1.95 1.96
CA TYR A 23 5.81 -2.27 0.94
C TYR A 23 6.48 -0.99 0.40
N VAL A 24 7.24 -0.31 1.26
CA VAL A 24 8.01 0.89 0.88
C VAL A 24 9.13 0.54 -0.09
N ILE A 25 9.74 -0.64 0.08
CA ILE A 25 10.80 -1.14 -0.79
C ILE A 25 10.13 -1.95 -1.90
N GLY A 26 9.71 -1.26 -2.96
CA GLY A 26 9.06 -1.86 -4.13
C GLY A 26 9.70 -1.43 -5.43
N MET A 27 10.20 -2.40 -6.20
CA MET A 27 10.99 -2.16 -7.42
C MET A 27 10.56 -3.05 -8.57
N ASN A 28 10.57 -2.48 -9.77
CA ASN A 28 10.35 -3.16 -11.04
C ASN A 28 11.70 -3.33 -11.75
N TYR A 29 12.11 -4.58 -11.95
CA TYR A 29 13.33 -5.00 -12.65
C TYR A 29 12.97 -5.41 -14.08
N ILE A 30 13.65 -4.85 -15.07
CA ILE A 30 13.15 -4.85 -16.45
C ILE A 30 14.18 -5.46 -17.40
N TRP A 31 13.78 -6.52 -18.13
CA TRP A 31 14.63 -7.23 -19.10
C TRP A 31 14.00 -7.29 -20.50
N PRO A 32 14.84 -7.26 -21.57
CA PRO A 32 14.41 -7.73 -22.87
C PRO A 32 14.25 -9.24 -22.84
N ILE A 33 13.14 -9.77 -23.37
CA ILE A 33 12.92 -11.20 -23.53
C ILE A 33 12.79 -11.53 -25.01
N SER A 34 13.57 -12.50 -25.47
CA SER A 34 13.48 -12.99 -26.84
C SER A 34 12.09 -13.59 -27.10
N ARG A 35 11.50 -13.27 -28.25
CA ARG A 35 10.23 -13.88 -28.68
C ARG A 35 10.30 -15.41 -28.85
N ARG A 36 11.50 -15.98 -28.89
CA ARG A 36 11.74 -17.43 -28.98
C ARG A 36 11.83 -18.09 -27.60
N SER A 37 12.00 -17.31 -26.53
CA SER A 37 12.09 -17.85 -25.17
C SER A 37 10.71 -18.32 -24.71
N ASN A 38 10.69 -19.44 -24.00
CA ASN A 38 9.51 -19.94 -23.31
C ASN A 38 9.36 -19.17 -21.99
N ILE A 39 8.26 -18.43 -21.82
CA ILE A 39 8.07 -17.55 -20.65
C ILE A 39 7.74 -18.34 -19.39
N GLU A 40 7.07 -19.48 -19.53
CA GLU A 40 6.77 -20.40 -18.46
C GLU A 40 8.05 -21.02 -17.90
N ASP A 41 9.05 -21.27 -18.75
CA ASP A 41 10.38 -21.72 -18.35
C ASP A 41 11.15 -20.63 -17.59
N ILE A 42 11.10 -19.38 -18.06
CA ILE A 42 11.66 -18.23 -17.32
C ILE A 42 11.02 -18.11 -15.93
N HIS A 43 9.69 -18.16 -15.86
CA HIS A 43 8.97 -18.11 -14.59
C HIS A 43 9.34 -19.25 -13.66
N LYS A 44 9.50 -20.47 -14.19
CA LYS A 44 9.93 -21.64 -13.43
C LYS A 44 11.31 -21.45 -12.81
N HIS A 45 12.27 -20.87 -13.53
CA HIS A 45 13.60 -20.57 -13.00
C HIS A 45 13.58 -19.46 -11.94
N LEU A 46 12.78 -18.41 -12.15
CA LEU A 46 12.53 -17.39 -11.13
C LEU A 46 11.92 -17.98 -9.85
N LYS A 47 10.90 -18.84 -9.99
CA LYS A 47 10.24 -19.52 -8.87
C LYS A 47 11.21 -20.40 -8.10
N ARG A 48 12.01 -21.22 -8.78
CA ARG A 48 13.04 -22.08 -8.16
C ARG A 48 14.10 -21.27 -7.42
N GLY A 49 14.54 -20.16 -8.00
CA GLY A 49 15.49 -19.27 -7.34
C GLY A 49 14.90 -18.65 -6.07
N LEU A 50 13.63 -18.23 -6.10
CA LEU A 50 12.94 -17.73 -4.92
C LEU A 50 12.75 -18.81 -3.86
N GLU A 51 12.31 -20.02 -4.25
CA GLU A 51 12.19 -21.19 -3.37
C GLU A 51 13.49 -21.47 -2.62
N GLN A 52 14.61 -21.53 -3.34
CA GLN A 52 15.92 -21.75 -2.73
C GLN A 52 16.36 -20.58 -1.84
N THR A 53 16.01 -19.36 -2.20
CA THR A 53 16.30 -18.16 -1.39
C THR A 53 15.53 -18.17 -0.09
N ILE A 54 14.25 -18.58 -0.09
CA ILE A 54 13.46 -18.72 1.14
C ILE A 54 14.04 -19.81 2.05
N LYS A 55 14.57 -20.91 1.51
CA LYS A 55 15.27 -21.92 2.32
C LYS A 55 16.51 -21.38 3.03
N GLU A 56 17.21 -20.43 2.42
CA GLU A 56 18.39 -19.77 3.01
C GLU A 56 18.03 -18.59 3.91
N ILE A 57 16.92 -17.90 3.63
CA ILE A 57 16.41 -16.72 4.32
C ILE A 57 14.92 -16.94 4.65
N PRO A 58 14.60 -17.77 5.67
CA PRO A 58 13.23 -18.22 5.91
C PRO A 58 12.20 -17.12 6.07
N PHE A 59 12.53 -16.04 6.79
CA PHE A 59 11.59 -14.95 7.06
C PHE A 59 11.04 -14.30 5.77
N LEU A 60 11.74 -14.44 4.63
CA LEU A 60 11.28 -13.91 3.35
C LEU A 60 9.98 -14.57 2.87
N GLY A 61 9.79 -15.86 3.17
CA GLY A 61 8.59 -16.60 2.78
C GLY A 61 7.39 -16.33 3.70
N GLY A 62 7.65 -15.88 4.92
CA GLY A 62 6.63 -15.72 5.95
C GLY A 62 5.77 -14.47 5.83
N SER A 63 4.96 -14.23 6.86
CA SER A 63 4.10 -13.06 6.98
C SER A 63 4.33 -12.34 8.30
N VAL A 64 4.24 -11.00 8.27
CA VAL A 64 4.18 -10.17 9.47
C VAL A 64 2.81 -10.34 10.12
N VAL A 65 2.82 -10.70 11.41
CA VAL A 65 1.62 -11.00 12.20
C VAL A 65 1.70 -10.35 13.59
N PRO A 66 0.57 -10.03 14.23
CA PRO A 66 0.58 -9.52 15.59
C PRO A 66 1.05 -10.59 16.59
N THR A 67 1.79 -10.17 17.61
CA THR A 67 2.23 -11.06 18.71
C THR A 67 1.18 -11.24 19.80
N GLY A 68 0.03 -10.54 19.69
CA GLY A 68 -0.94 -10.36 20.78
C GLY A 68 -0.58 -9.24 21.75
N SER A 69 0.66 -8.73 21.74
CA SER A 69 1.03 -7.51 22.45
C SER A 69 0.77 -6.27 21.58
N PRO A 70 0.12 -5.22 22.10
CA PRO A 70 -0.17 -4.01 21.35
C PRO A 70 1.07 -3.42 20.66
N GLY A 71 0.96 -3.20 19.35
CA GLY A 71 2.03 -2.62 18.53
C GLY A 71 3.27 -3.49 18.30
N LYS A 72 3.29 -4.74 18.78
CA LYS A 72 4.40 -5.68 18.59
C LYS A 72 4.00 -6.77 17.58
N PHE A 73 4.90 -7.01 16.65
CA PHE A 73 4.73 -7.93 15.52
C PHE A 73 5.89 -8.92 15.46
N CYS A 74 5.68 -10.05 14.80
CA CYS A 74 6.74 -10.97 14.43
C CYS A 74 6.54 -11.41 12.98
N ILE A 75 7.51 -12.12 12.42
CA ILE A 75 7.34 -12.81 11.14
C ILE A 75 7.16 -14.30 11.42
N GLU A 76 6.04 -14.84 10.98
CA GLU A 76 5.75 -16.27 10.99
C GLU A 76 5.98 -16.86 9.61
N THR A 77 6.87 -17.85 9.52
CA THR A 77 7.10 -18.63 8.29
C THR A 77 6.55 -20.04 8.47
N LEU A 78 5.50 -20.38 7.74
CA LEU A 78 4.84 -21.69 7.79
C LEU A 78 5.57 -22.70 6.87
N PRO A 79 5.44 -24.02 7.12
CA PRO A 79 5.98 -25.06 6.25
C PRO A 79 5.68 -24.89 4.74
N GLY A 80 4.46 -24.48 4.39
CA GLY A 80 4.04 -24.26 3.01
C GLY A 80 4.67 -23.03 2.34
N ASP A 81 5.23 -22.11 3.13
CA ASP A 81 5.81 -20.87 2.61
C ASP A 81 7.18 -21.11 1.94
N PHE A 82 7.78 -22.28 2.11
CA PHE A 82 9.08 -22.62 1.53
C PHE A 82 9.04 -23.04 0.05
N GLU A 83 7.85 -23.12 -0.56
CA GLU A 83 7.66 -23.63 -1.92
C GLU A 83 7.87 -22.60 -3.04
N GLY A 84 8.12 -21.33 -2.70
CA GLY A 84 8.28 -20.25 -3.67
C GLY A 84 6.98 -19.85 -4.38
N ASN A 85 5.82 -20.24 -3.86
CA ASN A 85 4.50 -19.92 -4.42
C ASN A 85 4.13 -18.43 -4.32
N GLN A 86 4.97 -17.61 -3.67
CA GLN A 86 4.82 -16.17 -3.56
C GLN A 86 5.04 -15.44 -4.90
N LEU A 87 5.71 -16.07 -5.89
CA LEU A 87 5.89 -15.50 -7.22
C LEU A 87 4.66 -15.73 -8.10
N ILE A 88 3.96 -14.65 -8.44
CA ILE A 88 2.79 -14.68 -9.32
C ILE A 88 3.24 -14.62 -10.79
N PHE A 89 2.68 -15.50 -11.62
CA PHE A 89 2.80 -15.43 -13.07
C PHE A 89 1.72 -14.49 -13.63
N ASN A 90 2.13 -13.48 -14.40
CA ASN A 90 1.20 -12.57 -15.07
C ASN A 90 1.57 -12.41 -16.55
N ASP A 91 0.68 -12.85 -17.45
CA ASP A 91 0.85 -12.65 -18.90
C ASP A 91 0.07 -11.41 -19.34
N LEU A 92 0.82 -10.41 -19.80
CA LEU A 92 0.35 -9.11 -20.28
C LEU A 92 0.68 -8.91 -21.77
N ARG A 93 1.07 -9.97 -22.48
CA ARG A 93 1.36 -9.91 -23.92
C ARG A 93 0.09 -9.67 -24.72
N THR A 94 0.24 -9.11 -25.92
CA THR A 94 -0.89 -8.91 -26.83
C THR A 94 -1.60 -10.24 -27.11
N GLY A 95 -2.91 -10.31 -26.86
CA GLY A 95 -3.73 -11.50 -27.08
C GLY A 95 -3.86 -12.45 -25.87
N SER A 96 -3.26 -12.14 -24.72
CA SER A 96 -3.38 -12.91 -23.47
C SER A 96 -4.75 -12.75 -22.77
N GLY A 97 -5.52 -11.72 -23.13
CA GLY A 97 -6.77 -11.33 -22.44
C GLY A 97 -6.58 -10.25 -21.37
N ASN A 98 -5.35 -10.02 -20.89
CA ASN A 98 -5.02 -8.91 -20.00
C ASN A 98 -4.43 -7.75 -20.81
N SER A 99 -4.83 -6.51 -20.50
CA SER A 99 -4.40 -5.34 -21.27
C SER A 99 -3.20 -4.65 -20.63
N TRP A 100 -2.07 -4.63 -21.33
CA TRP A 100 -0.94 -3.75 -21.08
C TRP A 100 -0.51 -3.07 -22.39
N PRO A 101 -0.56 -1.74 -22.49
CA PRO A 101 -0.44 -1.05 -23.78
C PRO A 101 1.01 -0.85 -24.26
N HIS A 102 2.02 -1.26 -23.47
CA HIS A 102 3.41 -0.89 -23.73
C HIS A 102 4.33 -2.10 -23.99
N SER A 103 4.79 -2.26 -25.23
CA SER A 103 5.86 -3.20 -25.53
C SER A 103 7.19 -2.78 -24.91
N TYR A 104 8.08 -3.76 -24.66
CA TYR A 104 9.44 -3.52 -24.17
C TYR A 104 10.21 -2.51 -25.03
N LYS A 105 10.08 -2.63 -26.36
CA LYS A 105 10.74 -1.74 -27.32
C LYS A 105 10.32 -0.28 -27.13
N ASN A 106 9.03 -0.05 -26.87
CA ASN A 106 8.50 1.30 -26.65
C ASN A 106 8.98 1.84 -25.30
N LEU A 107 8.94 1.04 -24.23
CA LEU A 107 9.47 1.41 -22.92
C LEU A 107 10.96 1.77 -22.99
N ARG A 108 11.77 0.96 -23.69
CA ARG A 108 13.20 1.25 -23.87
C ARG A 108 13.44 2.53 -24.65
N LYS A 109 12.68 2.78 -25.73
CA LYS A 109 12.75 4.03 -26.51
C LYS A 109 12.39 5.25 -25.63
N ALA A 110 11.45 5.07 -24.71
CA ALA A 110 10.99 6.06 -23.74
C ALA A 110 11.92 6.25 -22.54
N ARG A 111 12.98 5.44 -22.42
CA ARG A 111 13.85 5.35 -21.23
C ARG A 111 13.10 4.98 -19.93
N PHE A 112 12.08 4.14 -20.06
CA PHE A 112 11.34 3.56 -18.93
C PHE A 112 10.76 4.64 -17.99
N PRO A 113 9.76 5.42 -18.41
CA PRO A 113 9.19 6.50 -17.59
C PRO A 113 8.56 5.95 -16.30
N SER A 114 8.94 6.50 -15.15
CA SER A 114 8.60 5.96 -13.82
C SER A 114 7.09 5.85 -13.58
N THR A 115 6.30 6.77 -14.14
CA THR A 115 4.84 6.83 -13.96
C THR A 115 4.08 5.63 -14.53
N LEU A 116 4.64 4.94 -15.52
CA LEU A 116 4.02 3.72 -16.06
C LEU A 116 4.19 2.51 -15.14
N PHE A 117 5.20 2.53 -14.27
CA PHE A 117 5.55 1.40 -13.41
C PHE A 117 4.79 1.39 -12.07
N THR A 118 3.85 2.32 -11.91
CA THR A 118 2.93 2.41 -10.76
C THR A 118 1.53 1.87 -11.08
N ASP A 119 1.34 1.25 -12.24
CA ASP A 119 0.07 0.64 -12.61
C ASP A 119 -0.21 -0.59 -11.72
N ASP A 120 -1.42 -0.65 -11.18
CA ASP A 120 -1.87 -1.73 -10.28
C ASP A 120 -1.72 -3.11 -10.93
N CYS A 121 -1.82 -3.24 -12.25
CA CYS A 121 -1.68 -4.54 -12.92
C CYS A 121 -0.27 -5.15 -12.82
N LEU A 122 0.75 -4.35 -12.51
CA LEU A 122 2.13 -4.82 -12.40
C LEU A 122 2.50 -5.30 -10.99
N SER A 123 1.64 -5.08 -9.98
CA SER A 123 1.95 -5.26 -8.57
C SER A 123 0.86 -6.04 -7.82
N PRO A 124 1.21 -7.07 -7.04
CA PRO A 124 0.24 -7.79 -6.23
C PRO A 124 -0.01 -7.14 -4.86
N VAL A 125 0.73 -6.08 -4.51
CA VAL A 125 0.73 -5.46 -3.17
C VAL A 125 -0.68 -5.06 -2.72
N LYS A 126 -1.50 -4.49 -3.62
CA LYS A 126 -2.86 -4.06 -3.30
C LYS A 126 -3.73 -5.19 -2.76
N GLY A 127 -3.55 -6.41 -3.28
CA GLY A 127 -4.27 -7.61 -2.81
C GLY A 127 -3.80 -8.16 -1.47
N TYR A 128 -2.70 -7.63 -0.92
CA TYR A 128 -2.16 -8.02 0.39
C TYR A 128 -2.49 -7.04 1.50
N MET A 129 -2.61 -5.74 1.21
CA MET A 129 -2.74 -4.69 2.24
C MET A 129 -3.98 -4.81 3.13
N THR A 130 -4.97 -5.61 2.75
CA THR A 130 -6.18 -5.89 3.53
C THR A 130 -6.10 -7.17 4.37
N ARG A 131 -4.99 -7.91 4.29
CA ARG A 131 -4.83 -9.19 4.99
C ARG A 131 -4.29 -8.98 6.40
N GLU A 132 -4.79 -9.78 7.34
CA GLU A 132 -4.26 -9.84 8.71
C GLU A 132 -2.80 -10.32 8.72
N ARG A 133 -2.51 -11.35 7.91
CA ARG A 133 -1.16 -11.85 7.67
C ARG A 133 -0.58 -11.17 6.43
N LEU A 134 0.29 -10.18 6.63
CA LEU A 134 0.91 -9.46 5.53
C LEU A 134 2.16 -10.22 5.06
N PRO A 135 2.21 -10.75 3.81
CA PRO A 135 3.41 -11.44 3.31
C PRO A 135 4.65 -10.55 3.39
N VAL A 136 5.80 -11.12 3.74
CA VAL A 136 7.05 -10.35 3.77
C VAL A 136 7.44 -9.91 2.36
N ILE A 137 7.31 -10.79 1.37
CA ILE A 137 7.57 -10.50 -0.04
C ILE A 137 6.30 -10.52 -0.88
N ALA A 138 6.18 -9.55 -1.77
CA ALA A 138 5.19 -9.46 -2.82
C ALA A 138 5.92 -9.52 -4.17
N ALA A 139 5.73 -10.61 -4.93
CA ALA A 139 6.48 -10.87 -6.15
C ALA A 139 5.57 -11.22 -7.32
N GLN A 140 5.79 -10.59 -8.48
CA GLN A 140 5.03 -10.85 -9.70
C GLN A 140 5.91 -10.72 -10.95
N ALA A 141 5.91 -11.76 -11.79
CA ALA A 141 6.58 -11.76 -13.08
C ALA A 141 5.59 -11.35 -14.17
N ASN A 142 5.71 -10.11 -14.66
CA ASN A 142 4.84 -9.55 -15.70
C ASN A 142 5.49 -9.71 -17.08
N PHE A 143 5.02 -10.68 -17.86
CA PHE A 143 5.50 -10.89 -19.22
C PHE A 143 4.78 -9.96 -20.19
N ILE A 144 5.53 -9.07 -20.84
CA ILE A 144 5.02 -8.11 -21.81
C ILE A 144 5.57 -8.43 -23.21
N ASP A 145 5.07 -7.75 -24.23
CA ASP A 145 5.58 -7.95 -25.59
C ASP A 145 7.08 -7.62 -25.70
N GLY A 146 7.90 -8.68 -25.82
CA GLY A 146 9.35 -8.61 -25.95
C GLY A 146 10.11 -8.32 -24.66
N GLY A 147 9.50 -8.50 -23.48
CA GLY A 147 10.15 -8.19 -22.21
C GLY A 147 9.53 -8.84 -20.99
N LEU A 148 10.20 -8.69 -19.86
CA LEU A 148 9.76 -9.06 -18.52
C LEU A 148 9.90 -7.84 -17.61
N ILE A 149 8.85 -7.56 -16.84
CA ILE A 149 8.89 -6.65 -15.69
C ILE A 149 8.69 -7.52 -14.44
N LEU A 150 9.77 -7.80 -13.71
CA LEU A 150 9.69 -8.48 -12.42
C LEU A 150 9.43 -7.43 -11.34
N HIS A 151 8.26 -7.47 -10.75
CA HIS A 151 7.94 -6.69 -9.57
C HIS A 151 8.40 -7.46 -8.33
N LEU A 152 9.25 -6.84 -7.51
CA LEU A 152 9.59 -7.34 -6.18
C LEU A 152 9.39 -6.21 -5.18
N SER A 153 8.55 -6.49 -4.19
CA SER A 153 8.36 -5.61 -3.04
C SER A 153 8.55 -6.38 -1.74
N VAL A 154 9.12 -5.73 -0.72
CA VAL A 154 9.30 -6.29 0.61
C VAL A 154 8.73 -5.35 1.68
N LEU A 155 8.11 -5.90 2.71
CA LEU A 155 7.64 -5.13 3.87
C LEU A 155 8.83 -4.46 4.56
N HIS A 156 8.70 -3.15 4.80
CA HIS A 156 9.80 -2.39 5.41
C HIS A 156 10.09 -2.82 6.85
N THR A 157 9.11 -3.39 7.55
CA THR A 157 9.32 -4.00 8.88
C THR A 157 10.21 -5.25 8.84
N ALA A 158 10.34 -5.91 7.70
CA ALA A 158 11.19 -7.10 7.59
C ALA A 158 12.65 -6.73 7.38
N CYS A 159 12.95 -5.75 6.52
CA CYS A 159 14.31 -5.34 6.24
C CYS A 159 14.41 -3.91 5.68
N ASP A 160 15.60 -3.32 5.79
CA ASP A 160 15.93 -2.08 5.10
C ASP A 160 16.41 -2.37 3.67
N VAL A 161 16.63 -1.31 2.89
CA VAL A 161 17.00 -1.44 1.48
C VAL A 161 18.44 -1.96 1.26
N LEU A 162 19.35 -1.81 2.24
CA LEU A 162 20.69 -2.40 2.19
C LEU A 162 20.62 -3.92 2.41
N ALA A 163 19.81 -4.34 3.39
CA ALA A 163 19.46 -5.74 3.57
C ALA A 163 18.77 -6.31 2.32
N TRP A 164 17.84 -5.56 1.71
CA TRP A 164 17.20 -5.97 0.46
C TRP A 164 18.21 -6.17 -0.68
N ASN A 165 19.22 -5.29 -0.81
CA ASN A 165 20.32 -5.50 -1.77
C ASN A 165 21.06 -6.84 -1.54
N ASN A 166 21.32 -7.19 -0.28
CA ASN A 166 21.96 -8.45 0.08
C ASN A 166 21.06 -9.66 -0.25
N ILE A 167 19.77 -9.58 0.08
CA ILE A 167 18.76 -10.61 -0.23
C ILE A 167 18.65 -10.80 -1.74
N LEU A 168 18.61 -9.69 -2.50
CA LEU A 168 18.49 -9.71 -3.94
C LEU A 168 19.71 -10.35 -4.62
N SER A 169 20.91 -10.13 -4.10
CA SER A 169 22.13 -10.83 -4.58
C SER A 169 22.04 -12.35 -4.39
N ILE A 170 21.40 -12.81 -3.32
CA ILE A 170 21.17 -14.24 -3.07
C ILE A 170 20.10 -14.77 -4.01
N LEU A 171 19.03 -14.00 -4.22
CA LEU A 171 17.97 -14.34 -5.17
C LEU A 171 18.50 -14.46 -6.61
N SER A 172 19.24 -13.47 -7.10
CA SER A 172 19.80 -13.50 -8.46
C SER A 172 20.75 -14.69 -8.65
N ARG A 173 21.59 -14.98 -7.65
CA ARG A 173 22.48 -16.15 -7.62
C ARG A 173 21.68 -17.46 -7.69
N ASN A 174 20.62 -17.60 -6.90
CA ASN A 174 19.80 -18.80 -6.88
C ASN A 174 19.00 -18.99 -8.18
N VAL A 175 18.51 -17.90 -8.79
CA VAL A 175 17.92 -17.96 -10.13
C VAL A 175 18.97 -18.38 -11.15
N LYS A 176 20.16 -17.76 -11.13
CA LYS A 176 21.28 -18.10 -12.02
C LYS A 176 21.68 -19.57 -11.92
N ALA A 177 21.77 -20.11 -10.70
CA ALA A 177 22.11 -21.51 -10.45
C ALA A 177 21.01 -22.49 -10.87
N SER A 178 19.77 -22.01 -11.06
CA SER A 178 18.66 -22.88 -11.46
C SER A 178 18.67 -23.22 -12.95
N TRP A 179 19.36 -22.43 -13.79
CA TRP A 179 19.43 -22.65 -15.24
C TRP A 179 20.37 -23.82 -15.59
N PRO A 180 20.12 -24.54 -16.69
CA PRO A 180 21.07 -25.53 -17.20
C PRO A 180 22.42 -24.87 -17.53
N THR A 181 23.53 -25.49 -17.11
CA THR A 181 24.90 -25.06 -17.48
C THR A 181 25.39 -25.92 -18.65
N GLU A 182 25.99 -25.32 -19.69
CA GLU A 182 26.52 -26.05 -20.86
C GLU A 182 27.86 -26.78 -20.62
N ALA A 183 28.42 -26.76 -19.40
CA ALA A 183 29.58 -27.58 -19.05
C ALA A 183 29.61 -27.85 -17.54
N GLU A 184 29.88 -29.11 -17.16
CA GLU A 184 30.35 -29.48 -15.83
C GLU A 184 31.72 -28.84 -15.56
N VAL A 185 31.74 -27.55 -15.26
CA VAL A 185 32.89 -26.94 -14.59
C VAL A 185 32.71 -27.22 -13.11
N SER A 186 33.67 -27.94 -12.52
CA SER A 186 33.74 -28.25 -11.11
C SER A 186 33.41 -27.03 -10.24
N LEU A 187 32.21 -27.02 -9.66
CA LEU A 187 31.61 -25.92 -8.89
C LEU A 187 32.26 -25.68 -7.50
N ASN A 188 33.50 -26.13 -7.27
CA ASN A 188 34.01 -26.27 -5.90
C ASN A 188 34.89 -25.15 -5.36
N ASP A 189 35.25 -24.11 -6.12
CA ASP A 189 36.11 -23.02 -5.57
C ASP A 189 35.45 -21.64 -5.40
N ASP A 190 34.41 -21.26 -6.16
CA ASP A 190 33.79 -19.91 -6.05
C ASP A 190 32.52 -19.85 -5.19
N LEU A 191 31.98 -20.98 -4.73
CA LEU A 191 30.72 -21.02 -3.94
C LEU A 191 30.92 -20.91 -2.42
N GLN A 192 32.16 -21.00 -1.90
CA GLN A 192 32.39 -20.87 -0.45
C GLN A 192 32.16 -19.44 0.08
N ASP A 193 32.33 -18.40 -0.75
CA ASP A 193 32.21 -16.99 -0.35
C ASP A 193 30.76 -16.48 -0.18
N TYR A 194 29.75 -17.33 -0.39
CA TYR A 194 28.34 -16.90 -0.46
C TYR A 194 27.36 -17.70 0.39
N LYS A 195 27.83 -18.47 1.37
CA LYS A 195 26.94 -19.10 2.35
C LYS A 195 26.27 -18.03 3.22
N VAL A 196 24.94 -18.09 3.36
CA VAL A 196 24.23 -17.27 4.35
C VAL A 196 24.65 -17.73 5.74
N LEU A 197 25.37 -16.87 6.47
CA LEU A 197 25.80 -17.15 7.83
C LEU A 197 24.66 -16.86 8.80
N PRO A 198 24.50 -17.63 9.90
CA PRO A 198 23.50 -17.33 10.92
C PRO A 198 23.58 -15.89 11.46
N SER A 199 24.79 -15.32 11.57
CA SER A 199 25.00 -13.94 12.01
C SER A 199 24.38 -12.88 11.09
N PHE A 200 24.08 -13.22 9.82
CA PHE A 200 23.40 -12.29 8.90
C PHE A 200 21.90 -12.16 9.22
N LEU A 201 21.33 -13.15 9.91
CA LEU A 201 19.93 -13.19 10.32
C LEU A 201 19.74 -12.88 11.81
N ASP A 202 20.83 -12.79 12.57
CA ASP A 202 20.81 -12.58 14.01
C ASP A 202 20.44 -11.14 14.37
N ARG A 203 19.19 -10.95 14.79
CA ARG A 203 18.64 -9.65 15.24
C ARG A 203 18.94 -9.34 16.71
N SER A 204 19.48 -10.29 17.47
CA SER A 204 19.72 -10.13 18.91
C SER A 204 20.52 -8.88 19.30
N PRO A 205 21.51 -8.39 18.51
CA PRO A 205 22.24 -7.19 18.87
C PRO A 205 21.38 -5.92 18.91
N LEU A 206 20.22 -5.92 18.26
CA LEU A 206 19.31 -4.77 18.15
C LEU A 206 18.03 -4.92 18.97
N MET A 207 17.89 -6.00 19.76
CA MET A 207 16.68 -6.25 20.56
C MET A 207 16.60 -5.38 21.82
N ARG A 208 17.74 -4.88 22.31
CA ARG A 208 17.82 -4.06 23.52
C ARG A 208 18.74 -2.86 23.31
N GLY A 209 18.27 -1.71 23.77
CA GLY A 209 18.99 -0.45 23.73
C GLY A 209 19.44 0.01 25.11
N ASN A 210 19.77 1.30 25.21
CA ASN A 210 20.13 1.92 26.48
C ASN A 210 18.92 2.01 27.42
N LEU A 211 19.15 1.87 28.72
CA LEU A 211 18.10 2.00 29.74
C LEU A 211 17.92 3.46 30.15
N ASN A 212 16.74 3.81 30.67
CA ASN A 212 16.41 5.14 31.18
C ASN A 212 16.54 6.25 30.13
N VAL A 213 16.26 5.95 28.86
CA VAL A 213 16.20 6.94 27.79
C VAL A 213 14.87 7.67 27.88
N GLU A 214 14.91 8.96 28.14
CA GLU A 214 13.74 9.81 28.14
C GLU A 214 13.46 10.33 26.73
N ARG A 215 12.23 10.75 26.49
CA ARG A 215 11.83 11.38 25.21
C ARG A 215 12.69 12.60 24.84
N MET A 216 13.25 13.29 25.84
CA MET A 216 14.14 14.43 25.63
C MET A 216 15.52 14.04 25.10
N ASP A 217 15.94 12.79 25.31
CA ASP A 217 17.21 12.25 24.80
C ASP A 217 17.13 11.93 23.30
N VAL A 218 15.92 11.74 22.76
CA VAL A 218 15.62 11.49 21.34
C VAL A 218 14.69 12.57 20.77
N ARG A 219 14.87 13.82 21.22
CA ARG A 219 14.00 14.99 20.91
C ARG A 219 13.81 15.27 19.42
N GLU A 220 14.70 14.77 18.58
CA GLU A 220 14.64 14.85 17.14
C GLU A 220 13.54 13.95 16.53
N TYR A 221 13.10 12.92 17.26
CA TYR A 221 11.90 12.13 16.98
C TYR A 221 10.69 12.75 17.67
N LYS A 222 9.96 13.58 16.93
CA LYS A 222 8.68 14.15 17.35
C LYS A 222 7.58 13.10 17.27
N LEU A 223 7.50 12.24 18.28
CA LEU A 223 6.31 11.41 18.48
C LEU A 223 5.09 12.30 18.75
N GLN A 224 3.89 11.81 18.52
CA GLN A 224 2.68 12.49 18.96
C GLN A 224 1.64 11.44 19.28
N LEU A 225 0.72 11.71 20.20
CA LEU A 225 -0.34 10.75 20.50
C LEU A 225 -1.09 10.30 19.24
N ALA A 226 -1.52 9.05 19.18
CA ALA A 226 -2.26 8.43 18.08
C ALA A 226 -3.44 9.27 17.54
N ASN A 227 -4.00 10.15 18.37
CA ASN A 227 -5.16 10.98 18.06
C ASN A 227 -4.84 12.47 17.79
N SER A 228 -3.56 12.87 17.77
CA SER A 228 -3.19 14.26 17.47
C SER A 228 -3.29 14.59 15.98
N LYS A 229 -3.57 15.86 15.66
CA LYS A 229 -3.38 16.38 14.30
C LYS A 229 -1.88 16.52 14.04
N LEU A 230 -1.39 15.85 13.00
CA LEU A 230 -0.02 16.00 12.52
C LEU A 230 0.10 17.36 11.82
N GLU A 231 0.86 18.27 12.43
CA GLU A 231 1.28 19.49 11.74
C GLU A 231 2.23 19.13 10.60
N ASP A 232 1.93 19.63 9.42
CA ASP A 232 2.79 19.52 8.26
C ASP A 232 3.54 20.84 8.08
N PRO A 233 4.87 20.88 8.28
CA PRO A 233 5.63 22.12 8.19
C PRO A 233 5.50 22.77 6.80
N ARG A 234 5.16 21.99 5.77
CA ARG A 234 4.92 22.48 4.41
C ARG A 234 3.75 23.45 4.31
N ASN A 235 2.74 23.31 5.18
CA ASN A 235 1.58 24.21 5.21
C ASN A 235 1.98 25.67 5.49
N HIS A 236 3.13 25.89 6.12
CA HIS A 236 3.66 27.23 6.43
C HIS A 236 4.72 27.70 5.44
N LEU A 237 5.30 26.79 4.66
CA LEU A 237 6.44 27.06 3.77
C LEU A 237 6.03 27.19 2.30
N ILE A 238 4.91 26.58 1.90
CA ILE A 238 4.49 26.48 0.50
C ILE A 238 3.14 27.15 0.35
N ASN A 239 3.01 28.00 -0.67
CA ASN A 239 1.77 28.71 -0.96
C ASN A 239 1.42 28.66 -2.46
N PRO A 240 0.28 28.06 -2.85
CA PRO A 240 -0.55 27.17 -2.01
C PRO A 240 0.14 25.81 -1.79
N PRO A 241 -0.07 25.15 -0.64
CA PRO A 241 0.38 23.76 -0.46
C PRO A 241 -0.40 22.81 -1.40
N PRO A 242 0.18 21.65 -1.77
CA PRO A 242 -0.49 20.70 -2.66
C PRO A 242 -1.77 20.17 -2.01
N LYS A 243 -2.89 20.22 -2.75
CA LYS A 243 -4.22 19.81 -2.25
C LYS A 243 -4.51 18.33 -2.47
N SER A 244 -3.86 17.72 -3.44
CA SER A 244 -4.05 16.32 -3.82
C SER A 244 -2.73 15.68 -4.23
N ILE A 245 -2.60 14.37 -4.05
CA ILE A 245 -1.41 13.62 -4.47
C ILE A 245 -1.18 13.72 -5.98
N THR A 246 -2.25 14.01 -6.74
CA THR A 246 -2.18 14.25 -8.19
C THR A 246 -1.48 15.57 -8.55
N GLU A 247 -1.27 16.47 -7.59
CA GLU A 247 -0.46 17.69 -7.75
C GLU A 247 1.04 17.44 -7.52
N MET A 248 1.40 16.25 -7.03
CA MET A 248 2.77 15.79 -6.93
C MET A 248 3.21 15.10 -8.23
N GLU A 249 4.52 15.02 -8.44
CA GLU A 249 5.15 14.42 -9.60
C GLU A 249 6.37 13.61 -9.17
N ASN A 250 6.56 12.47 -9.83
CA ASN A 250 7.81 11.72 -9.81
C ASN A 250 8.66 12.16 -11.01
N ALA A 251 9.50 13.18 -10.81
CA ALA A 251 10.35 13.72 -11.87
C ALA A 251 11.69 12.96 -11.92
N LEU A 252 12.06 12.51 -13.13
CA LEU A 252 13.29 11.75 -13.36
C LEU A 252 14.41 12.63 -13.90
N PHE A 253 15.57 12.58 -13.24
CA PHE A 253 16.79 13.23 -13.66
C PHE A 253 17.95 12.23 -13.70
N CYS A 254 19.09 12.64 -14.23
CA CYS A 254 20.28 11.80 -14.32
C CYS A 254 21.55 12.64 -14.09
N ILE A 255 22.47 12.09 -13.31
CA ILE A 255 23.83 12.60 -13.13
C ILE A 255 24.84 11.52 -13.55
N SER A 256 25.85 11.90 -14.32
CA SER A 256 26.91 10.96 -14.71
C SER A 256 27.93 10.77 -13.58
N ASN A 257 28.62 9.63 -13.60
CA ASN A 257 29.68 9.35 -12.64
C ASN A 257 30.78 10.44 -12.63
N SER A 258 31.17 10.94 -13.80
CA SER A 258 32.17 12.00 -13.91
C SER A 258 31.73 13.29 -13.22
N LYS A 259 30.45 13.65 -13.36
CA LYS A 259 29.88 14.88 -12.77
C LYS A 259 29.77 14.81 -11.25
N LEU A 260 29.63 13.63 -10.66
CA LEU A 260 29.61 13.47 -9.19
C LEU A 260 30.95 13.88 -8.55
N GLY A 261 32.06 13.47 -9.14
CA GLY A 261 33.40 13.86 -8.67
C GLY A 261 33.65 15.36 -8.87
N GLU A 262 33.36 15.87 -10.07
CA GLU A 262 33.48 17.30 -10.38
C GLU A 262 32.62 18.18 -9.46
N LEU A 263 31.42 17.73 -9.10
CA LEU A 263 30.52 18.41 -8.17
C LEU A 263 31.15 18.55 -6.78
N ARG A 264 31.66 17.44 -6.23
CA ARG A 264 32.36 17.44 -4.95
C ARG A 264 33.53 18.41 -4.98
N ASP A 265 34.36 18.35 -6.01
CA ASP A 265 35.57 19.16 -6.12
C ASP A 265 35.24 20.65 -6.25
N SER A 266 34.23 20.98 -7.07
CA SER A 266 33.76 22.36 -7.22
C SER A 266 33.22 22.93 -5.91
N ILE A 267 32.42 22.17 -5.16
CA ILE A 267 31.88 22.63 -3.87
C ILE A 267 33.01 22.75 -2.83
N SER A 268 33.94 21.80 -2.80
CA SER A 268 35.06 21.82 -1.85
C SER A 268 36.00 23.00 -2.08
N ALA A 269 36.17 23.45 -3.32
CA ALA A 269 36.99 24.61 -3.66
C ALA A 269 36.42 25.96 -3.17
N GLU A 270 35.12 26.02 -2.88
CA GLU A 270 34.49 27.20 -2.27
C GLU A 270 34.81 27.33 -0.76
N GLY A 271 35.31 26.24 -0.15
CA GLY A 271 35.61 26.12 1.27
C GLY A 271 37.08 26.27 1.64
N SER A 272 37.39 25.99 2.91
CA SER A 272 38.78 25.87 3.38
C SER A 272 39.34 24.47 3.09
N ALA A 273 40.65 24.35 2.88
CA ALA A 273 41.34 23.08 2.61
C ALA A 273 41.25 22.02 3.72
N THR A 274 40.62 22.34 4.87
CA THR A 274 40.55 21.47 6.06
C THR A 274 39.27 20.63 6.15
N SER A 275 38.25 20.91 5.34
CA SER A 275 36.95 20.21 5.39
C SER A 275 36.84 19.17 4.27
N TRP A 276 37.11 17.90 4.57
CA TRP A 276 36.93 16.82 3.58
C TRP A 276 35.45 16.52 3.38
N LEU A 277 34.90 16.90 2.22
CA LEU A 277 33.53 16.57 1.82
C LEU A 277 33.50 15.29 0.99
N THR A 278 32.54 14.41 1.29
CA THR A 278 32.27 13.26 0.44
C THR A 278 31.42 13.65 -0.77
N VAL A 279 31.37 12.77 -1.78
CA VAL A 279 30.44 12.92 -2.92
C VAL A 279 28.99 12.94 -2.45
N ASN A 280 28.66 12.19 -1.39
CA ASN A 280 27.32 12.17 -0.82
C ASN A 280 26.97 13.49 -0.13
N ASP A 281 27.91 14.11 0.58
CA ASP A 281 27.71 15.41 1.23
C ASP A 281 27.43 16.49 0.18
N ALA A 282 28.25 16.53 -0.87
CA ALA A 282 28.11 17.46 -1.99
C ALA A 282 26.79 17.27 -2.75
N LEU A 283 26.42 16.03 -3.07
CA LEU A 283 25.17 15.72 -3.77
C LEU A 283 23.95 16.05 -2.90
N ALA A 284 23.96 15.66 -1.61
CA ALA A 284 22.87 15.94 -0.67
C ALA A 284 22.66 17.44 -0.48
N ALA A 285 23.75 18.21 -0.38
CA ALA A 285 23.70 19.66 -0.30
C ALA A 285 23.12 20.31 -1.56
N LEU A 286 23.56 19.87 -2.75
CA LEU A 286 22.98 20.36 -4.01
C LEU A 286 21.48 20.08 -4.08
N MET A 287 21.06 18.86 -3.72
CA MET A 287 19.65 18.46 -3.70
C MET A 287 18.85 19.29 -2.70
N TRP A 288 19.35 19.48 -1.47
CA TRP A 288 18.72 20.34 -0.47
C TRP A 288 18.51 21.76 -1.00
N CYS A 289 19.56 22.39 -1.51
CA CYS A 289 19.52 23.77 -2.00
C CYS A 289 18.58 23.94 -3.19
N CYS A 290 18.75 23.14 -4.24
CA CYS A 290 18.00 23.29 -5.49
C CYS A 290 16.53 22.90 -5.32
N VAL A 291 16.24 21.78 -4.64
CA VAL A 291 14.86 21.32 -4.45
C VAL A 291 14.09 22.29 -3.56
N ASN A 292 14.67 22.77 -2.45
CA ASN A 292 13.97 23.74 -1.61
C ASN A 292 13.79 25.09 -2.29
N ARG A 293 14.80 25.58 -3.04
CA ARG A 293 14.66 26.80 -3.85
C ARG A 293 13.55 26.67 -4.88
N ALA A 294 13.41 25.51 -5.52
CA ALA A 294 12.32 25.26 -6.46
C ALA A 294 10.96 25.18 -5.77
N ARG A 295 10.87 24.72 -4.52
CA ARG A 295 9.59 24.46 -3.83
C ARG A 295 9.06 25.61 -2.99
N ILE A 296 9.94 26.29 -2.26
CA ILE A 296 9.58 27.20 -1.17
C ILE A 296 9.61 28.63 -1.70
N SER A 297 8.42 29.22 -1.85
CA SER A 297 8.23 30.56 -2.44
C SER A 297 8.42 31.71 -1.45
N ASN A 298 9.04 31.48 -0.29
CA ASN A 298 9.07 32.44 0.80
C ASN A 298 10.21 33.46 0.63
N GLY A 299 9.92 34.59 -0.02
CA GLY A 299 10.78 35.78 -0.06
C GLY A 299 10.90 36.53 1.27
N SER A 300 10.60 35.89 2.41
CA SER A 300 10.66 36.53 3.73
C SER A 300 12.11 36.60 4.22
N GLN A 301 12.55 37.75 4.73
CA GLN A 301 13.92 38.00 5.24
C GLN A 301 14.31 37.17 6.49
N LYS A 302 13.46 36.25 6.97
CA LYS A 302 13.77 35.40 8.13
C LYS A 302 14.52 34.15 7.68
N LEU A 303 15.67 33.89 8.30
CA LEU A 303 16.35 32.59 8.24
C LEU A 303 15.41 31.52 8.82
N LEU A 304 14.79 30.75 7.94
CA LEU A 304 13.97 29.59 8.32
C LEU A 304 14.85 28.35 8.27
N ARG A 305 14.84 27.58 9.37
CA ARG A 305 15.52 26.28 9.48
C ARG A 305 14.51 25.15 9.38
N GLY A 306 14.95 24.02 8.87
CA GLY A 306 14.20 22.77 8.98
C GLY A 306 15.05 21.54 8.74
N ASN A 307 14.41 20.39 8.86
CA ASN A 307 15.12 19.12 8.89
C ASN A 307 15.25 18.53 7.49
N LEU A 308 16.47 18.25 7.08
CA LEU A 308 16.79 17.27 6.06
C LEU A 308 16.87 15.90 6.73
N SER A 309 16.03 14.95 6.33
CA SER A 309 16.17 13.56 6.80
C SER A 309 17.01 12.77 5.80
N VAL A 310 18.13 12.20 6.25
CA VAL A 310 18.97 11.30 5.43
C VAL A 310 18.93 9.91 6.04
N ALA A 311 18.73 8.87 5.21
CA ALA A 311 18.89 7.50 5.68
C ALA A 311 20.38 7.14 5.80
N TYR A 312 20.84 6.77 7.00
CA TYR A 312 22.21 6.32 7.27
C TYR A 312 22.25 4.84 7.66
N ASP A 313 23.35 4.17 7.30
CA ASP A 313 23.58 2.76 7.63
C ASP A 313 24.11 2.59 9.06
N GLY A 314 23.26 2.08 9.95
CA GLY A 314 23.62 1.80 11.33
C GLY A 314 24.62 0.66 11.50
N ARG A 315 24.78 -0.24 10.52
CA ARG A 315 25.61 -1.44 10.66
C ARG A 315 27.06 -1.12 11.01
N THR A 316 27.57 -0.02 10.44
CA THR A 316 28.99 0.37 10.55
C THR A 316 29.32 1.19 11.79
N VAL A 317 28.31 1.80 12.42
CA VAL A 317 28.52 2.71 13.57
C VAL A 317 28.24 2.07 14.92
N LEU A 318 27.59 0.90 14.93
CA LEU A 318 27.37 0.08 16.12
C LEU A 318 28.69 -0.50 16.65
N ASP A 319 28.78 -0.72 17.96
CA ASP A 319 29.93 -1.38 18.61
C ASP A 319 29.49 -2.63 19.41
N PRO A 320 29.89 -3.86 18.99
CA PRO A 320 30.61 -4.17 17.76
C PRO A 320 29.74 -3.93 16.51
N PRO A 321 30.36 -3.68 15.34
CA PRO A 321 29.62 -3.46 14.09
C PRO A 321 28.85 -4.70 13.67
N LEU A 322 27.67 -4.49 13.07
CA LEU A 322 26.90 -5.57 12.48
C LEU A 322 27.59 -6.09 11.21
N PRO A 323 27.37 -7.36 10.83
CA PRO A 323 27.82 -7.85 9.54
C PRO A 323 27.29 -6.96 8.41
N LYS A 324 28.14 -6.61 7.44
CA LYS A 324 27.72 -5.86 6.23
C LYS A 324 26.54 -6.55 5.50
N ARG A 325 26.45 -7.88 5.62
CA ARG A 325 25.39 -8.72 5.06
C ARG A 325 24.19 -8.93 5.99
N PHE A 326 24.08 -8.21 7.10
CA PHE A 326 22.92 -8.26 8.00
C PHE A 326 21.61 -7.93 7.26
N MET A 327 20.59 -8.76 7.43
CA MET A 327 19.37 -8.79 6.62
C MET A 327 18.13 -8.18 7.30
N GLY A 328 18.24 -7.66 8.53
CA GLY A 328 17.18 -6.89 9.19
C GLY A 328 17.28 -5.38 8.93
N ASN A 329 16.45 -4.58 9.62
CA ASN A 329 16.61 -3.12 9.61
C ASN A 329 17.74 -2.69 10.54
N SER A 330 18.65 -1.87 10.02
CA SER A 330 19.64 -1.10 10.78
C SER A 330 19.90 0.27 10.14
N ALA A 331 19.34 0.55 8.96
CA ALA A 331 19.32 1.89 8.40
C ALA A 331 18.23 2.75 9.06
N LEU A 332 18.58 3.96 9.48
CA LEU A 332 17.66 4.88 10.15
C LEU A 332 17.72 6.27 9.52
N GLY A 333 16.58 6.96 9.56
CA GLY A 333 16.46 8.34 9.12
C GLY A 333 17.04 9.23 10.20
N PHE A 334 18.04 10.02 9.84
CA PHE A 334 18.71 10.96 10.72
C PHE A 334 18.38 12.39 10.31
N PRO A 335 17.81 13.20 11.21
CA PRO A 335 17.44 14.58 10.91
C PRO A 335 18.63 15.53 11.06
N ILE A 336 18.90 16.31 10.02
CA ILE A 336 19.93 17.33 9.96
C ILE A 336 19.23 18.68 9.86
N THR A 337 19.35 19.53 10.88
CA THR A 337 18.71 20.86 10.87
C THR A 337 19.53 21.87 10.08
N LEU A 338 19.04 22.25 8.91
CA LEU A 338 19.70 23.16 7.97
C LEU A 338 18.89 24.43 7.76
N ASP A 339 19.55 25.50 7.32
CA ASP A 339 18.85 26.64 6.72
C ASP A 339 18.19 26.18 5.41
N ILE A 340 16.92 26.54 5.19
CA ILE A 340 16.16 26.15 3.99
C ILE A 340 16.78 26.75 2.72
N HIS A 341 17.31 27.97 2.83
CA HIS A 341 18.05 28.68 1.79
C HIS A 341 19.43 29.08 2.35
N PRO A 342 20.38 28.14 2.40
CA PRO A 342 21.75 28.42 2.87
C PRO A 342 22.44 29.41 1.93
N LYS A 343 23.50 30.08 2.39
CA LYS A 343 24.17 31.11 1.55
C LYS A 343 24.94 30.49 0.38
N SER A 344 25.37 29.25 0.52
CA SER A 344 26.05 28.48 -0.52
C SER A 344 25.73 26.99 -0.40
N VAL A 345 26.02 26.23 -1.47
CA VAL A 345 25.94 24.76 -1.43
C VAL A 345 27.02 24.19 -0.50
N PHE A 346 28.19 24.84 -0.42
CA PHE A 346 29.25 24.46 0.50
C PHE A 346 28.83 24.50 1.97
N GLU A 347 28.15 25.57 2.42
CA GLU A 347 27.66 25.66 3.81
C GLU A 347 26.72 24.49 4.17
N ALA A 348 25.81 24.12 3.25
CA ALA A 348 24.94 22.97 3.45
C ALA A 348 25.72 21.65 3.48
N ALA A 349 26.71 21.48 2.59
CA ALA A 349 27.54 20.27 2.54
C ALA A 349 28.38 20.11 3.81
N LEU A 350 28.94 21.20 4.33
CA LEU A 350 29.69 21.20 5.57
C LEU A 350 28.80 20.81 6.75
N ALA A 351 27.63 21.44 6.89
CA ALA A 351 26.69 21.12 7.95
C ALA A 351 26.22 19.64 7.91
N ILE A 352 25.95 19.11 6.71
CA ILE A 352 25.62 17.69 6.53
C ILE A 352 26.77 16.78 6.97
N SER A 353 28.01 17.11 6.57
CA SER A 353 29.21 16.34 6.91
C SER A 353 29.48 16.36 8.42
N GLU A 354 29.33 17.52 9.08
CA GLU A 354 29.53 17.67 10.52
C GLU A 354 28.48 16.91 11.34
N SER A 355 27.19 17.01 10.96
CA SER A 355 26.10 16.31 11.66
C SER A 355 26.18 14.78 11.57
N ARG A 356 26.91 14.21 10.60
CA ARG A 356 27.07 12.75 10.47
C ARG A 356 27.75 12.14 11.70
N ASN A 357 28.59 12.88 12.42
CA ASN A 357 29.28 12.37 13.61
C ASN A 357 28.33 12.07 14.78
N ASP A 358 27.14 12.69 14.77
CA ASP A 358 26.11 12.46 15.79
C ASP A 358 25.32 11.16 15.53
N PHE A 359 25.39 10.62 14.31
CA PHE A 359 24.86 9.28 13.99
C PHE A 359 25.89 8.21 14.38
N ASN A 360 25.80 7.75 15.62
CA ASN A 360 26.75 6.80 16.24
C ASN A 360 26.03 5.68 17.01
N ASP A 361 26.78 4.73 17.58
CA ASP A 361 26.23 3.61 18.38
C ASP A 361 25.25 4.11 19.45
N LYS A 362 25.65 5.10 20.26
CA LYS A 362 24.80 5.65 21.33
C LYS A 362 23.45 6.11 20.79
N HIS A 363 23.44 6.87 19.71
CA HIS A 363 22.20 7.37 19.11
C HIS A 363 21.25 6.22 18.70
N ILE A 364 21.77 5.18 18.05
CA ILE A 364 20.95 4.02 17.66
C ILE A 364 20.45 3.26 18.90
N ARG A 365 21.32 3.03 19.87
CA ARG A 365 20.99 2.34 21.13
C ARG A 365 19.96 3.10 21.96
N ASP A 366 20.02 4.43 21.95
CA ASP A 366 19.05 5.28 22.63
C ASP A 366 17.66 5.16 21.98
N ILE A 367 17.58 5.22 20.64
CA ILE A 367 16.32 5.02 19.91
C ILE A 367 15.72 3.64 20.23
N ILE A 368 16.54 2.58 20.18
CA ILE A 368 16.08 1.23 20.52
C ILE A 368 15.55 1.18 21.95
N GLY A 369 16.29 1.75 22.90
CA GLY A 369 15.91 1.77 24.32
C GLY A 369 14.62 2.53 24.57
N PHE A 370 14.48 3.68 23.92
CA PHE A 370 13.26 4.49 23.97
C PHE A 370 12.05 3.74 23.39
N LEU A 371 12.18 3.19 22.17
CA LEU A 371 11.09 2.45 21.52
C LEU A 371 10.68 1.19 22.28
N ASP A 372 11.64 0.49 22.88
CA ASP A 372 11.37 -0.67 23.71
C ASP A 372 10.65 -0.29 25.01
N GLY A 373 10.99 0.87 25.58
CA GLY A 373 10.38 1.40 26.80
C GLY A 373 8.94 1.89 26.67
N LEU A 374 8.41 2.09 25.45
CA LEU A 374 7.04 2.61 25.25
C LEU A 374 5.92 1.63 25.66
N GLY A 375 6.20 0.34 25.81
CA GLY A 375 5.20 -0.69 26.11
C GLY A 375 4.24 -0.98 24.94
N ASP A 376 3.43 0.00 24.55
CA ASP A 376 2.56 -0.01 23.38
C ASP A 376 2.93 1.12 22.42
N ILE A 377 3.68 0.77 21.37
CA ILE A 377 4.14 1.74 20.37
C ILE A 377 2.99 2.36 19.56
N THR A 378 1.78 1.79 19.57
CA THR A 378 0.62 2.33 18.83
C THR A 378 -0.02 3.53 19.49
N GLN A 379 0.21 3.75 20.79
CA GLN A 379 -0.28 4.94 21.50
C GLN A 379 0.38 6.23 20.97
N GLU A 380 1.54 6.09 20.34
CA GLU A 380 2.24 7.14 19.65
C GLU A 380 2.12 6.97 18.13
N ARG A 381 1.94 8.07 17.41
CA ARG A 381 2.10 8.20 15.96
C ARG A 381 3.57 8.11 15.62
N VAL A 382 4.07 6.89 15.63
CA VAL A 382 5.41 6.57 15.18
C VAL A 382 5.38 6.38 13.66
N SER A 383 5.62 7.47 12.94
CA SER A 383 5.82 7.44 11.49
C SER A 383 7.28 7.74 11.20
N TYR A 384 8.00 6.77 10.64
CA TYR A 384 9.43 6.89 10.32
C TYR A 384 9.81 8.22 9.67
N ALA A 385 9.03 8.70 8.69
CA ALA A 385 9.31 9.97 8.04
C ALA A 385 8.72 11.18 8.79
N LYS A 386 7.50 11.11 9.35
CA LYS A 386 6.87 12.29 9.98
C LYS A 386 7.42 12.61 11.37
N THR A 387 7.94 11.63 12.09
CA THR A 387 8.57 11.84 13.41
C THR A 387 9.80 12.74 13.32
N LEU A 388 10.52 12.70 12.20
CA LEU A 388 11.67 13.56 11.95
C LEU A 388 11.30 14.99 11.53
N ASN A 389 10.00 15.25 11.29
CA ASN A 389 9.47 16.52 10.80
C ASN A 389 10.26 17.11 9.60
N PRO A 390 10.51 16.33 8.53
CA PRO A 390 11.40 16.71 7.45
C PRO A 390 10.75 17.70 6.48
N ILE A 391 11.56 18.59 5.92
CA ILE A 391 11.21 19.39 4.74
C ILE A 391 11.57 18.65 3.45
N LEU A 392 12.63 17.82 3.52
CA LEU A 392 13.11 16.98 2.43
C LEU A 392 13.64 15.67 3.02
N VAL A 393 13.38 14.56 2.35
CA VAL A 393 13.98 13.25 2.66
C VAL A 393 14.91 12.84 1.53
N ILE A 394 16.12 12.38 1.87
CA ILE A 394 17.03 11.75 0.91
C ILE A 394 17.23 10.29 1.30
N SER A 395 16.86 9.40 0.37
CA SER A 395 17.15 7.97 0.46
C SER A 395 18.14 7.61 -0.65
N ASN A 396 19.43 7.60 -0.33
CA ASN A 396 20.49 7.41 -1.32
C ASN A 396 20.79 5.92 -1.53
N LEU A 397 20.46 5.41 -2.71
CA LEU A 397 20.63 4.01 -3.12
C LEU A 397 21.77 3.83 -4.12
N LYS A 398 22.51 4.90 -4.45
CA LYS A 398 23.42 4.91 -5.60
C LYS A 398 24.53 3.86 -5.53
N ASP A 399 24.99 3.53 -4.32
CA ASP A 399 26.09 2.60 -4.09
C ASP A 399 25.64 1.13 -4.00
N MET A 400 24.35 0.86 -4.27
CA MET A 400 23.82 -0.50 -4.27
C MET A 400 24.07 -1.18 -5.60
N GLY A 401 24.58 -2.43 -5.56
CA GLY A 401 24.96 -3.21 -6.73
C GLY A 401 23.80 -3.86 -7.49
N PHE A 402 22.65 -3.20 -7.61
CA PHE A 402 21.46 -3.81 -8.24
C PHE A 402 21.76 -4.24 -9.68
N TYR A 403 22.41 -3.36 -10.46
CA TYR A 403 22.76 -3.63 -11.87
C TYR A 403 23.97 -4.58 -12.06
N GLU A 404 24.63 -4.98 -10.97
CA GLU A 404 25.76 -5.93 -10.98
C GLU A 404 25.29 -7.38 -10.80
N GLN A 405 24.00 -7.59 -10.55
CA GLN A 405 23.42 -8.91 -10.31
C GLN A 405 23.09 -9.60 -11.63
N ASP A 406 23.83 -10.66 -11.93
CA ASP A 406 23.57 -11.56 -13.05
C ASP A 406 22.55 -12.64 -12.66
N TRP A 407 21.39 -12.64 -13.31
CA TRP A 407 20.31 -13.62 -13.11
C TRP A 407 20.45 -14.87 -13.99
N GLY A 408 21.46 -14.91 -14.87
CA GLY A 408 21.77 -16.04 -15.73
C GLY A 408 20.75 -16.31 -16.84
N GLY A 409 21.02 -17.36 -17.62
CA GLY A 409 20.12 -17.85 -18.66
C GLY A 409 19.60 -16.77 -19.62
N SER A 410 18.28 -16.74 -19.81
CA SER A 410 17.63 -15.76 -20.69
C SER A 410 17.51 -14.35 -20.08
N LEU A 411 17.84 -14.16 -18.81
CA LEU A 411 17.73 -12.87 -18.11
C LEU A 411 19.05 -12.11 -18.14
N GLY A 412 20.15 -12.73 -17.71
CA GLY A 412 21.42 -12.02 -17.56
C GLY A 412 21.28 -10.82 -16.62
N PHE A 413 21.70 -9.63 -17.09
CA PHE A 413 21.57 -8.36 -16.37
C PHE A 413 20.35 -7.56 -16.84
N GLN A 414 19.67 -6.87 -15.92
CA GLN A 414 18.55 -6.00 -16.24
C GLN A 414 18.97 -4.75 -17.00
N ASP A 415 18.07 -4.25 -17.85
CA ASP A 415 18.25 -3.01 -18.61
C ASP A 415 17.83 -1.78 -17.77
N ALA A 416 16.86 -1.92 -16.87
CA ALA A 416 16.36 -0.82 -16.05
C ALA A 416 15.75 -1.27 -14.71
N LEU A 417 15.71 -0.31 -13.77
CA LEU A 417 15.09 -0.40 -12.46
C LEU A 417 14.20 0.83 -12.23
N ARG A 418 12.94 0.63 -11.83
CA ARG A 418 12.01 1.71 -11.47
C ARG A 418 11.28 1.39 -10.17
N MET A 419 11.03 2.42 -9.36
CA MET A 419 10.20 2.26 -8.17
C MET A 419 8.77 1.91 -8.56
N ALA A 420 8.15 1.00 -7.80
CA ALA A 420 6.80 0.51 -8.09
C ALA A 420 5.68 1.34 -7.47
N ASN A 421 5.94 2.05 -6.38
CA ASN A 421 4.91 2.81 -5.66
C ASN A 421 5.30 4.30 -5.58
N PRO A 422 4.37 5.23 -5.86
CA PRO A 422 4.58 6.64 -5.54
C PRO A 422 4.53 6.85 -4.03
N PHE A 423 5.26 7.83 -3.51
CA PHE A 423 5.18 8.20 -2.11
C PHE A 423 3.84 8.91 -1.82
N LEU A 424 2.97 8.30 -1.01
CA LEU A 424 1.60 8.81 -0.78
C LEU A 424 1.47 9.83 0.35
N ASP A 425 2.56 10.14 1.07
CA ASP A 425 2.52 10.97 2.28
C ASP A 425 2.81 12.45 2.02
N TYR A 426 2.83 12.87 0.76
CA TYR A 426 3.19 14.21 0.26
C TYR A 426 4.58 14.71 0.70
N ILE A 427 5.35 13.91 1.45
CA ILE A 427 6.67 14.31 1.92
C ILE A 427 7.60 14.37 0.72
N PRO A 428 8.29 15.49 0.47
CA PRO A 428 9.23 15.65 -0.62
C PRO A 428 10.40 14.70 -0.47
N ARG A 429 10.76 14.00 -1.54
CA ARG A 429 11.88 13.04 -1.49
C ARG A 429 12.76 13.13 -2.71
N VAL A 430 14.04 12.89 -2.50
CA VAL A 430 14.98 12.58 -3.58
C VAL A 430 15.59 11.22 -3.34
N VAL A 431 15.54 10.37 -4.35
CA VAL A 431 16.11 9.02 -4.33
C VAL A 431 17.15 8.93 -5.44
N PRO A 432 18.44 9.15 -5.14
CA PRO A 432 19.51 8.71 -6.01
C PRO A 432 19.45 7.18 -6.16
N MET A 433 19.09 6.71 -7.35
CA MET A 433 18.91 5.30 -7.66
C MET A 433 20.26 4.59 -7.82
N PRO A 434 20.31 3.24 -7.71
CA PRO A 434 21.51 2.46 -7.95
C PRO A 434 22.24 2.87 -9.23
N ALA A 435 23.56 3.03 -9.15
CA ALA A 435 24.37 3.37 -10.31
C ALA A 435 24.20 2.30 -11.40
N GLN A 436 23.89 2.75 -12.61
CA GLN A 436 23.84 1.90 -13.79
C GLN A 436 25.25 1.39 -14.11
N ARG A 437 25.36 0.35 -14.95
CA ARG A 437 26.67 -0.22 -15.35
C ARG A 437 27.62 0.77 -16.06
N ASN A 438 27.08 1.86 -16.61
CA ASN A 438 27.86 2.96 -17.19
C ASN A 438 28.27 4.03 -16.15
N GLY A 439 27.92 3.84 -14.88
CA GLY A 439 28.16 4.77 -13.77
C GLY A 439 27.13 5.89 -13.63
N ASN A 440 26.14 6.00 -14.52
CA ASN A 440 25.11 7.02 -14.41
C ASN A 440 24.15 6.70 -13.26
N VAL A 441 23.72 7.75 -12.56
CA VAL A 441 22.79 7.67 -11.44
C VAL A 441 21.52 8.41 -11.81
N ASP A 442 20.41 7.68 -11.89
CA ASP A 442 19.09 8.30 -12.02
C ASP A 442 18.69 8.91 -10.66
N LEU A 443 18.08 10.09 -10.68
CA LEU A 443 17.53 10.76 -9.50
C LEU A 443 16.01 10.81 -9.65
N ILE A 444 15.31 10.11 -8.78
CA ILE A 444 13.86 10.19 -8.64
C ILE A 444 13.54 11.33 -7.66
N VAL A 445 12.88 12.38 -8.14
CA VAL A 445 12.53 13.56 -7.35
C VAL A 445 11.01 13.61 -7.21
N TRP A 446 10.52 13.30 -6.02
CA TRP A 446 9.10 13.36 -5.66
C TRP A 446 8.77 14.71 -5.01
N ILE A 447 8.18 15.61 -5.79
CA ILE A 447 7.86 17.00 -5.38
C ILE A 447 6.60 17.50 -6.10
N GLU A 448 6.15 18.71 -5.79
CA GLU A 448 5.01 19.34 -6.44
C GLU A 448 5.30 19.56 -7.93
N LYS A 449 4.32 19.32 -8.83
CA LYS A 449 4.44 19.53 -10.29
C LYS A 449 4.99 20.90 -10.66
N SER A 450 4.51 21.95 -9.97
CA SER A 450 4.97 23.31 -10.22
C SER A 450 6.44 23.52 -9.83
N ALA A 451 6.90 22.86 -8.76
CA ALA A 451 8.29 22.89 -8.32
C ALA A 451 9.18 22.05 -9.24
N ALA A 452 8.72 20.89 -9.69
CA ALA A 452 9.42 20.07 -10.69
C ALA A 452 9.68 20.85 -11.99
N LYS A 453 8.70 21.65 -12.45
CA LYS A 453 8.91 22.56 -13.59
C LYS A 453 10.03 23.57 -13.32
N ARG A 454 10.01 24.25 -12.16
CA ARG A 454 11.06 25.22 -11.79
C ARG A 454 12.44 24.57 -11.63
N LEU A 455 12.49 23.36 -11.06
CA LEU A 455 13.74 22.61 -10.90
C LEU A 455 14.38 22.23 -12.24
N ARG A 456 13.58 21.87 -13.25
CA ARG A 456 14.07 21.63 -14.62
C ARG A 456 14.67 22.86 -15.28
N GLU A 457 14.31 24.06 -14.83
CA GLU A 457 14.80 25.34 -15.34
C GLU A 457 15.94 25.90 -14.47
N ASP A 458 16.25 25.28 -13.33
CA ASP A 458 17.25 25.77 -12.37
C ASP A 458 18.69 25.61 -12.91
N GLU A 459 19.38 26.74 -13.13
CA GLU A 459 20.72 26.75 -13.73
C GLU A 459 21.77 26.03 -12.86
N THR A 460 21.66 26.13 -11.53
CA THR A 460 22.60 25.47 -10.60
C THR A 460 22.42 23.96 -10.65
N TRP A 461 21.17 23.48 -10.72
CA TRP A 461 20.85 22.08 -10.91
C TRP A 461 21.34 21.56 -12.27
N ASN A 462 21.00 22.28 -13.35
CA ASN A 462 21.29 21.88 -14.73
C ASN A 462 22.79 21.88 -15.09
N LYS A 463 23.64 22.57 -14.30
CA LYS A 463 25.10 22.47 -14.43
C LYS A 463 25.61 21.04 -14.20
N TRP A 464 24.93 20.27 -13.34
CA TRP A 464 25.39 18.96 -12.88
C TRP A 464 24.47 17.82 -13.28
N ILE A 465 23.16 18.08 -13.31
CA ILE A 465 22.10 17.09 -13.42
C ILE A 465 21.29 17.39 -14.67
N THR A 466 20.97 16.36 -15.45
CA THR A 466 20.19 16.49 -16.68
C THR A 466 18.78 15.92 -16.49
N PRO A 467 17.72 16.58 -16.99
CA PRO A 467 16.40 15.98 -17.01
C PRO A 467 16.39 14.78 -17.95
N VAL A 468 15.85 13.65 -17.48
CA VAL A 468 15.47 12.55 -18.36
C VAL A 468 14.09 12.92 -18.88
N PHE A 469 13.94 13.08 -20.20
CA PHE A 469 12.70 13.57 -20.80
C PHE A 469 11.47 12.79 -20.29
N ASP A 470 10.71 13.44 -19.40
CA ASP A 470 9.31 13.13 -19.12
C ASP A 470 8.53 14.40 -19.45
N SER A 471 8.53 14.75 -20.74
CA SER A 471 7.56 15.71 -21.25
C SER A 471 6.22 14.99 -21.31
N GLY A 472 5.16 15.60 -20.78
CA GLY A 472 3.77 15.32 -21.14
C GLY A 472 3.49 15.57 -22.63
N GLY A 473 4.33 15.06 -23.52
CA GLY A 473 4.03 14.86 -24.92
C GLY A 473 3.00 13.76 -24.98
N ARG A 474 1.89 14.02 -25.67
CA ARG A 474 0.87 13.03 -25.99
C ARG A 474 1.54 11.72 -26.38
N TRP A 475 1.38 10.72 -25.53
CA TRP A 475 1.45 9.33 -25.94
C TRP A 475 0.21 9.09 -26.78
N ASP A 476 0.25 9.47 -28.06
CA ASP A 476 -0.86 9.25 -28.98
C ASP A 476 -1.17 7.75 -29.02
N THR A 477 -2.34 7.38 -28.51
CA THR A 477 -2.98 6.08 -28.70
C THR A 477 -3.48 5.87 -30.14
N GLU A 478 -3.21 6.80 -31.05
CA GLU A 478 -3.61 6.73 -32.45
C GLU A 478 -2.46 6.23 -33.34
N ASN A 479 -2.17 4.93 -33.31
CA ASN A 479 -1.59 4.26 -34.49
C ASN A 479 -1.71 2.73 -34.49
N THR A 480 -2.90 2.22 -34.16
CA THR A 480 -3.31 0.85 -34.53
C THR A 480 -4.71 0.86 -35.15
N GLY A 481 -4.90 1.69 -36.18
CA GLY A 481 -6.05 1.64 -37.07
C GLY A 481 -5.56 1.52 -38.50
N HIS A 482 -5.42 0.29 -39.00
CA HIS A 482 -5.21 0.07 -40.42
C HIS A 482 -6.37 0.70 -41.20
N LYS A 483 -6.07 1.78 -41.93
CA LYS A 483 -6.94 2.35 -42.96
C LYS A 483 -7.15 1.30 -44.06
N ILE A 484 -8.28 0.63 -44.06
CA ILE A 484 -8.88 0.14 -45.31
C ILE A 484 -9.94 1.17 -45.70
N LYS A 485 -9.62 1.96 -46.72
CA LYS A 485 -10.58 2.80 -47.44
C LYS A 485 -11.57 1.89 -48.17
N ALA A 486 -12.86 2.10 -47.97
CA ALA A 486 -13.87 1.68 -48.93
C ALA A 486 -14.78 2.88 -49.22
N GLU A 487 -14.65 3.43 -50.43
CA GLU A 487 -15.60 4.37 -51.02
C GLU A 487 -16.86 3.63 -51.47
N VAL A 488 -17.99 4.10 -50.97
CA VAL A 488 -19.33 4.26 -51.59
C VAL A 488 -19.61 3.48 -52.89
N HIS A 489 -20.69 2.69 -52.93
CA HIS A 489 -21.82 2.87 -53.87
C HIS A 489 -23.05 2.00 -53.52
N SER A 490 -24.20 2.55 -53.88
CA SER A 490 -25.59 2.15 -53.61
C SER A 490 -26.08 0.92 -54.38
N THR A 491 -27.10 0.21 -53.86
CA THR A 491 -28.46 0.02 -54.46
C THR A 491 -29.25 -1.19 -53.91
N SER A 492 -30.45 -0.88 -53.42
CA SER A 492 -31.77 -1.54 -53.56
C SER A 492 -32.01 -3.07 -53.70
N LYS A 493 -33.04 -3.51 -52.94
CA LYS A 493 -34.19 -4.40 -53.26
C LYS A 493 -34.12 -5.94 -53.10
N LEU A 494 -35.05 -6.39 -52.23
CA LEU A 494 -36.08 -7.46 -52.37
C LEU A 494 -35.75 -8.97 -52.47
N SER A 495 -36.34 -9.69 -51.49
CA SER A 495 -37.20 -10.89 -51.57
C SER A 495 -36.65 -12.32 -51.75
N GLN A 496 -37.08 -13.16 -50.78
CA GLN A 496 -37.72 -14.48 -50.89
C GLN A 496 -36.92 -15.78 -51.12
N THR A 497 -37.05 -16.65 -50.09
CA THR A 497 -37.37 -18.10 -50.08
C THR A 497 -36.37 -19.19 -50.50
N SER A 498 -36.08 -20.03 -49.49
CA SER A 498 -36.29 -21.50 -49.41
C SER A 498 -35.17 -22.51 -49.72
N HIS A 499 -34.98 -23.36 -48.69
CA HIS A 499 -34.74 -24.81 -48.62
C HIS A 499 -33.37 -25.48 -48.79
N ASN A 500 -33.00 -26.16 -47.68
CA ASN A 500 -32.45 -27.52 -47.49
C ASN A 500 -31.08 -27.85 -48.14
N SER A 501 -30.08 -28.41 -47.43
CA SER A 501 -30.09 -29.71 -46.73
C SER A 501 -28.80 -29.84 -45.86
N ILE A 502 -28.87 -30.22 -44.56
CA ILE A 502 -28.48 -31.54 -43.97
C ILE A 502 -26.97 -31.87 -44.14
N SER A 503 -26.11 -32.05 -43.12
CA SER A 503 -26.17 -33.07 -42.06
C SER A 503 -25.05 -32.97 -41.00
N GLN A 504 -25.46 -33.19 -39.73
CA GLN A 504 -24.89 -34.05 -38.66
C GLN A 504 -23.52 -33.73 -38.01
N ILE A 505 -23.48 -33.32 -36.72
CA ILE A 505 -23.66 -34.05 -35.43
C ILE A 505 -22.42 -34.90 -35.06
N TYR A 506 -21.81 -34.64 -33.90
CA TYR A 506 -21.67 -35.59 -32.78
C TYR A 506 -21.16 -34.88 -31.50
N ILE A 507 -22.03 -34.81 -30.49
CA ILE A 507 -21.69 -34.62 -29.08
C ILE A 507 -21.66 -36.01 -28.46
N HIS A 508 -20.60 -36.33 -27.71
CA HIS A 508 -20.55 -37.53 -26.88
C HIS A 508 -20.24 -37.21 -25.42
N ARG A 509 -20.96 -37.94 -24.57
CA ARG A 509 -21.10 -37.84 -23.12
C ARG A 509 -19.90 -38.45 -22.36
N THR A 510 -19.85 -38.05 -21.10
CA THR A 510 -19.16 -38.54 -19.90
C THR A 510 -18.87 -40.06 -19.79
N PRO A 511 -17.97 -40.44 -18.85
CA PRO A 511 -18.48 -41.03 -17.61
C PRO A 511 -17.78 -40.58 -16.30
N ARG A 512 -18.56 -40.67 -15.21
CA ARG A 512 -18.19 -40.57 -13.79
C ARG A 512 -17.44 -41.83 -13.32
N HIS A 513 -16.58 -41.69 -12.31
CA HIS A 513 -16.30 -42.75 -11.35
C HIS A 513 -16.51 -42.28 -9.91
N LEU A 514 -17.17 -43.15 -9.15
CA LEU A 514 -17.55 -43.07 -7.74
C LEU A 514 -16.37 -43.40 -6.82
N TYR A 515 -16.33 -42.77 -5.64
CA TYR A 515 -16.15 -43.48 -4.37
C TYR A 515 -16.98 -42.81 -3.28
N SER A 516 -17.86 -43.60 -2.69
CA SER A 516 -18.74 -43.30 -1.57
C SER A 516 -18.12 -43.75 -0.25
N THR A 517 -18.27 -42.95 0.79
CA THR A 517 -18.42 -43.46 2.17
C THR A 517 -19.49 -42.64 2.85
N GLU A 518 -20.64 -43.26 3.05
CA GLU A 518 -21.75 -42.76 3.86
C GLU A 518 -21.38 -42.87 5.35
N TYR A 519 -21.66 -41.82 6.12
CA TYR A 519 -22.09 -41.98 7.50
C TYR A 519 -23.41 -41.22 7.67
N THR A 520 -24.42 -42.03 7.97
CA THR A 520 -25.84 -41.83 8.26
C THR A 520 -26.19 -40.51 8.94
N MET A 521 -27.01 -39.69 8.27
CA MET A 521 -27.85 -38.67 8.92
C MET A 521 -28.99 -39.35 9.68
N THR A 522 -28.94 -39.29 11.01
CA THR A 522 -30.14 -39.41 11.85
C THR A 522 -30.82 -38.06 11.95
N SER A 523 -32.05 -38.00 11.46
CA SER A 523 -32.96 -36.86 11.57
C SER A 523 -33.23 -36.51 13.04
N TYR A 524 -32.93 -35.26 13.42
CA TYR A 524 -33.64 -34.59 14.50
C TYR A 524 -34.31 -33.34 13.93
N ARG A 525 -35.61 -33.48 13.65
CA ARG A 525 -36.53 -32.34 13.62
C ARG A 525 -36.68 -31.86 15.06
N SER A 526 -36.12 -30.70 15.32
CA SER A 526 -36.44 -29.82 16.45
C SER A 526 -36.09 -28.41 15.98
N GLU A 527 -37.02 -27.77 15.27
CA GLU A 527 -36.97 -26.33 15.01
C GLU A 527 -37.11 -25.60 16.36
N SER A 528 -36.00 -25.33 17.03
CA SER A 528 -35.93 -24.12 17.83
C SER A 528 -35.58 -23.01 16.86
N LYS A 529 -36.54 -22.15 16.50
CA LYS A 529 -36.22 -20.84 15.92
C LYS A 529 -35.18 -20.20 16.84
N ALA A 530 -33.96 -20.00 16.36
CA ALA A 530 -32.97 -19.26 17.12
C ALA A 530 -33.62 -17.92 17.48
N THR A 531 -33.76 -17.64 18.79
CA THR A 531 -34.43 -16.42 19.24
C THR A 531 -33.56 -15.24 18.85
N ILE A 532 -34.04 -14.40 17.93
CA ILE A 532 -33.35 -13.16 17.54
C ILE A 532 -33.22 -12.28 18.78
N LYS A 533 -31.98 -11.99 19.17
CA LYS A 533 -31.70 -11.08 20.28
C LYS A 533 -31.78 -9.64 19.79
N VAL A 534 -32.50 -8.82 20.54
CA VAL A 534 -32.73 -7.42 20.23
C VAL A 534 -32.43 -6.58 21.47
N ARG A 535 -31.86 -5.39 21.28
CA ARG A 535 -31.88 -4.32 22.29
C ARG A 535 -32.74 -3.13 21.83
N PRO A 536 -33.36 -2.37 22.75
CA PRO A 536 -33.96 -1.09 22.41
C PRO A 536 -32.87 -0.07 22.00
N PRO A 537 -33.21 1.03 21.31
CA PRO A 537 -32.26 2.11 21.03
C PRO A 537 -31.59 2.60 22.31
N PRO A 538 -30.24 2.62 22.38
CA PRO A 538 -29.52 2.99 23.60
C PRO A 538 -29.58 4.50 23.85
N SER A 539 -29.37 4.90 25.11
CA SER A 539 -29.15 6.31 25.44
C SER A 539 -27.72 6.72 25.08
N PHE A 540 -27.58 7.56 24.06
CA PHE A 540 -26.27 8.09 23.65
C PHE A 540 -25.72 9.17 24.61
N ILE A 541 -26.52 9.63 25.57
CA ILE A 541 -26.11 10.58 26.62
C ILE A 541 -25.78 9.79 27.88
N GLY A 542 -24.52 9.83 28.32
CA GLY A 542 -24.07 9.26 29.60
C GLY A 542 -23.60 7.80 29.58
N GLY A 543 -23.60 7.12 28.42
CA GLY A 543 -22.87 5.87 28.16
C GLY A 543 -23.04 4.75 29.20
N VAL A 544 -24.29 4.34 29.49
CA VAL A 544 -24.54 3.22 30.40
C VAL A 544 -24.66 1.92 29.58
N GLN A 545 -23.74 0.99 29.81
CA GLN A 545 -23.71 -0.30 29.12
C GLN A 545 -24.98 -1.12 29.42
N ASP A 546 -25.67 -1.55 28.35
CA ASP A 546 -26.73 -2.53 28.45
C ASP A 546 -26.12 -3.92 28.61
N LYS A 547 -26.12 -4.44 29.85
CA LYS A 547 -25.57 -5.76 30.18
C LYS A 547 -26.28 -6.93 29.49
N SER A 548 -27.44 -6.69 28.86
CA SER A 548 -28.17 -7.71 28.12
C SER A 548 -27.75 -7.83 26.64
N TRP A 549 -27.03 -6.83 26.13
CA TRP A 549 -26.54 -6.83 24.74
C TRP A 549 -25.36 -7.80 24.57
N THR A 550 -25.36 -8.54 23.47
CA THR A 550 -24.22 -9.37 23.05
C THR A 550 -23.52 -8.64 21.90
N PRO A 551 -22.29 -8.14 22.12
CA PRO A 551 -21.54 -7.42 21.09
C PRO A 551 -21.28 -8.25 19.84
N THR A 552 -21.16 -7.60 18.68
CA THR A 552 -20.71 -8.26 17.45
C THR A 552 -19.27 -8.81 17.61
N PRO A 553 -18.91 -9.90 16.91
CA PRO A 553 -17.54 -10.42 16.92
C PRO A 553 -16.54 -9.38 16.42
N GLU A 554 -15.29 -9.48 16.85
CA GLU A 554 -14.22 -8.60 16.39
C GLU A 554 -14.11 -8.65 14.86
N ASN A 555 -13.96 -7.49 14.22
CA ASN A 555 -13.85 -7.30 12.77
C ASN A 555 -15.10 -7.71 11.95
N TRP A 556 -16.18 -8.17 12.58
CA TRP A 556 -17.39 -8.64 11.91
C TRP A 556 -18.06 -7.56 11.06
N LEU A 557 -17.89 -6.29 11.42
CA LEU A 557 -18.45 -5.16 10.71
C LEU A 557 -17.78 -4.89 9.34
N TYR A 558 -16.53 -5.29 9.12
CA TYR A 558 -15.76 -4.78 7.96
C TYR A 558 -16.17 -5.39 6.63
N GLY A 559 -16.05 -4.61 5.56
CA GLY A 559 -16.49 -4.95 4.21
C GLY A 559 -17.84 -4.33 3.87
N ALA A 560 -18.46 -4.79 2.78
CA ALA A 560 -19.69 -4.23 2.25
C ALA A 560 -20.94 -4.74 2.98
N TRP A 561 -21.90 -3.83 3.13
CA TRP A 561 -23.25 -4.04 3.68
C TRP A 561 -24.29 -3.37 2.80
N TYR A 562 -25.23 -4.16 2.29
CA TYR A 562 -26.29 -3.72 1.39
C TYR A 562 -27.53 -3.36 2.18
N MET A 563 -28.09 -2.16 1.95
CA MET A 563 -29.36 -1.77 2.57
C MET A 563 -30.51 -2.44 1.84
N THR A 564 -31.13 -3.40 2.52
CA THR A 564 -32.20 -4.21 1.92
C THR A 564 -33.55 -3.62 2.27
N HIS A 565 -33.67 -3.05 3.47
CA HIS A 565 -34.89 -2.42 3.96
C HIS A 565 -34.57 -1.16 4.77
N THR A 566 -35.45 -0.17 4.74
CA THR A 566 -35.32 1.08 5.51
C THR A 566 -36.68 1.63 5.91
N SER A 567 -36.77 2.21 7.11
CA SER A 567 -37.96 2.93 7.58
C SER A 567 -38.08 4.33 7.00
N GLN A 568 -37.03 4.82 6.34
CA GLN A 568 -36.93 6.22 5.95
C GLN A 568 -37.44 6.44 4.52
N GLN A 569 -38.56 7.16 4.43
CA GLN A 569 -39.25 7.48 3.18
C GLN A 569 -38.34 8.11 2.12
N TYR A 570 -37.44 8.99 2.55
CA TYR A 570 -36.47 9.61 1.65
C TYR A 570 -35.67 8.58 0.83
N TYR A 571 -35.20 7.49 1.46
CA TYR A 571 -34.37 6.50 0.77
C TYR A 571 -35.19 5.63 -0.18
N TRP A 572 -36.29 5.04 0.27
CA TRP A 572 -37.04 4.10 -0.57
C TRP A 572 -37.84 4.77 -1.69
N GLU A 573 -38.15 6.08 -1.62
CA GLU A 573 -38.78 6.81 -2.74
C GLU A 573 -37.80 7.36 -3.77
N ARG A 574 -36.52 7.53 -3.40
CA ARG A 574 -35.59 8.35 -4.20
C ARG A 574 -34.28 7.66 -4.54
N THR A 575 -33.96 6.52 -3.93
CA THR A 575 -32.65 5.87 -4.09
C THR A 575 -32.78 4.37 -4.33
N LYS A 576 -31.73 3.77 -4.89
CA LYS A 576 -31.52 2.33 -5.06
C LYS A 576 -30.05 1.97 -4.86
N ASN A 577 -29.75 0.67 -4.72
CA ASN A 577 -28.38 0.15 -4.61
C ASN A 577 -27.55 0.83 -3.51
N PHE A 578 -28.16 1.05 -2.32
CA PHE A 578 -27.45 1.68 -1.20
C PHE A 578 -26.53 0.67 -0.52
N VAL A 579 -25.25 1.03 -0.39
CA VAL A 579 -24.20 0.21 0.21
C VAL A 579 -23.38 1.04 1.18
N ILE A 580 -23.07 0.47 2.33
CA ILE A 580 -22.05 0.98 3.26
C ILE A 580 -20.88 0.00 3.26
N GLN A 581 -19.67 0.51 3.06
CA GLN A 581 -18.45 -0.27 3.23
C GLN A 581 -17.68 0.24 4.44
N TYR A 582 -17.50 -0.63 5.45
CA TYR A 582 -16.73 -0.31 6.64
C TYR A 582 -15.30 -0.86 6.54
N GLU A 583 -14.32 -0.09 7.00
CA GLU A 583 -12.94 -0.53 7.18
C GLU A 583 -12.39 0.01 8.52
N PRO A 584 -11.41 -0.66 9.15
CA PRO A 584 -10.75 -0.13 10.33
C PRO A 584 -9.91 1.11 9.97
N VAL A 585 -9.95 2.13 10.81
CA VAL A 585 -8.88 3.14 10.80
C VAL A 585 -7.60 2.48 11.31
N MET A 586 -6.49 2.59 10.57
CA MET A 586 -5.22 1.97 10.95
C MET A 586 -4.85 2.28 12.41
N ASN A 587 -4.51 1.23 13.18
CA ASN A 587 -4.07 1.25 14.58
C ASN A 587 -5.16 1.44 15.66
N GLY A 588 -6.44 1.20 15.37
CA GLY A 588 -7.49 1.17 16.40
C GLY A 588 -7.54 -0.14 17.22
N VAL A 589 -7.79 -0.06 18.53
CA VAL A 589 -8.16 -1.19 19.41
C VAL A 589 -9.69 -1.30 19.41
N TRP A 590 -10.24 -2.51 19.31
CA TRP A 590 -11.69 -2.73 19.27
C TRP A 590 -12.40 -2.36 20.60
N PRO A 591 -13.59 -1.72 20.59
CA PRO A 591 -14.27 -1.13 19.42
C PRO A 591 -13.47 0.06 18.90
N CYS A 592 -13.06 0.01 17.63
CA CYS A 592 -12.19 1.02 17.04
C CYS A 592 -12.98 2.07 16.27
N THR A 593 -12.32 3.19 15.97
CA THR A 593 -12.81 4.13 14.97
C THR A 593 -12.86 3.43 13.60
N ASN A 594 -14.02 3.45 12.95
CA ASN A 594 -14.19 2.91 11.61
C ASN A 594 -14.16 4.06 10.59
N GLN A 595 -13.68 3.76 9.39
CA GLN A 595 -13.94 4.57 8.23
C GLN A 595 -15.06 3.91 7.43
N GLU A 596 -16.01 4.70 6.97
CA GLU A 596 -17.10 4.21 6.12
C GLU A 596 -17.14 4.93 4.78
N LEU A 597 -17.50 4.17 3.76
CA LEU A 597 -17.84 4.69 2.45
C LEU A 597 -19.28 4.30 2.13
N VAL A 598 -20.14 5.30 2.08
CA VAL A 598 -21.54 5.15 1.67
C VAL A 598 -21.63 5.38 0.17
N SER A 599 -22.40 4.55 -0.52
CA SER A 599 -22.77 4.77 -1.92
C SER A 599 -24.25 4.51 -2.16
N LEU A 600 -24.87 5.29 -3.05
CA LEU A 600 -26.26 5.12 -3.47
C LEU A 600 -26.49 5.66 -4.87
N THR A 601 -27.52 5.16 -5.55
CA THR A 601 -27.94 5.64 -6.87
C THR A 601 -29.31 6.34 -6.74
N PRO A 602 -29.43 7.63 -7.09
CA PRO A 602 -30.74 8.28 -7.12
C PRO A 602 -31.60 7.75 -8.27
N LEU A 603 -32.89 7.55 -8.01
CA LEU A 603 -33.84 7.10 -9.03
C LEU A 603 -34.05 8.13 -10.16
N ASN A 604 -33.87 9.42 -9.86
CA ASN A 604 -33.99 10.49 -10.86
C ASN A 604 -32.72 10.73 -11.67
N GLN A 605 -31.60 10.11 -11.29
CA GLN A 605 -30.29 10.22 -11.95
C GLN A 605 -29.63 8.82 -11.94
N PRO A 606 -30.25 7.82 -12.60
CA PRO A 606 -29.80 6.41 -12.55
C PRO A 606 -28.42 6.20 -13.18
N GLU A 607 -27.91 7.17 -13.92
CA GLU A 607 -26.55 7.22 -14.44
C GLU A 607 -25.49 7.65 -13.40
N ARG A 608 -25.89 8.11 -12.22
CA ARG A 608 -24.97 8.62 -11.19
C ARG A 608 -24.95 7.77 -9.94
N ILE A 609 -23.76 7.62 -9.37
CA ILE A 609 -23.55 7.05 -8.04
C ILE A 609 -23.08 8.19 -7.13
N TYR A 610 -23.82 8.43 -6.06
CA TYR A 610 -23.45 9.38 -5.02
C TYR A 610 -22.66 8.62 -3.96
N THR A 611 -21.50 9.16 -3.60
CA THR A 611 -20.66 8.60 -2.54
C THR A 611 -20.43 9.60 -1.43
N ALA A 612 -20.24 9.10 -0.22
CA ALA A 612 -19.84 9.90 0.93
C ALA A 612 -18.91 9.12 1.84
N PHE A 613 -18.00 9.85 2.47
CA PHE A 613 -17.04 9.30 3.42
C PHE A 613 -17.39 9.73 4.84
N GLY A 614 -17.40 8.77 5.76
CA GLY A 614 -17.67 8.97 7.17
C GLY A 614 -16.57 8.40 8.07
N ILE A 615 -16.44 8.98 9.26
CA ILE A 615 -15.64 8.44 10.36
C ILE A 615 -16.59 8.10 11.51
N ASP A 616 -16.60 6.83 11.91
CA ASP A 616 -17.43 6.33 13.00
C ASP A 616 -16.59 6.19 14.25
N SER A 617 -16.78 7.09 15.21
CA SER A 617 -16.06 7.05 16.48
C SER A 617 -16.87 6.24 17.51
N PRO A 618 -16.29 5.21 18.15
CA PRO A 618 -17.00 4.40 19.13
C PRO A 618 -17.48 5.27 20.31
N ILE A 619 -18.69 5.01 20.78
CA ILE A 619 -19.25 5.74 21.92
C ILE A 619 -18.81 5.03 23.21
N ALA A 620 -18.05 5.73 24.05
CA ALA A 620 -17.54 5.17 25.29
C ALA A 620 -18.67 4.59 26.16
N GLY A 621 -18.52 3.32 26.55
CA GLY A 621 -19.48 2.61 27.41
C GLY A 621 -20.66 1.95 26.67
N LEU A 622 -20.74 2.02 25.34
CA LEU A 622 -21.76 1.36 24.54
C LEU A 622 -21.13 0.47 23.47
N ASP A 623 -21.37 -0.83 23.56
CA ASP A 623 -20.96 -1.78 22.53
C ASP A 623 -21.80 -1.60 21.25
N ASP A 624 -21.20 -1.80 20.08
CA ASP A 624 -21.82 -1.64 18.76
C ASP A 624 -22.60 -0.32 18.58
N ALA A 625 -22.00 0.79 19.06
CA ALA A 625 -22.56 2.12 18.95
C ALA A 625 -21.46 3.15 18.61
N TRP A 626 -21.76 4.02 17.64
CA TRP A 626 -20.80 4.98 17.09
C TRP A 626 -21.42 6.36 16.88
N LEU A 627 -20.59 7.38 16.99
CA LEU A 627 -20.82 8.71 16.46
C LEU A 627 -20.30 8.73 15.02
N CYS A 628 -21.21 8.77 14.05
CA CYS A 628 -20.88 8.85 12.63
C CYS A 628 -20.68 10.32 12.22
N GLN A 629 -19.53 10.62 11.62
CA GLN A 629 -19.20 11.96 11.11
C GLN A 629 -18.89 11.91 9.61
N CYS A 630 -19.92 12.18 8.80
CA CYS A 630 -19.82 12.25 7.34
C CYS A 630 -19.23 13.58 6.84
N THR A 631 -18.53 13.53 5.70
CA THR A 631 -17.99 14.70 5.00
C THR A 631 -18.62 14.89 3.61
N GLY A 632 -18.44 16.06 2.99
CA GLY A 632 -18.96 16.35 1.64
C GLY A 632 -20.48 16.56 1.57
N HIS A 633 -21.13 16.04 0.52
CA HIS A 633 -22.57 16.27 0.27
C HIS A 633 -23.48 15.64 1.32
N LEU A 634 -23.01 14.64 2.07
CA LEU A 634 -23.75 14.00 3.16
C LEU A 634 -23.30 14.48 4.55
N SER A 635 -22.57 15.61 4.65
CA SER A 635 -22.18 16.20 5.94
C SER A 635 -23.35 16.50 6.88
N HIS A 636 -24.57 16.62 6.34
CA HIS A 636 -25.82 16.77 7.09
C HIS A 636 -26.36 15.46 7.69
N ILE A 637 -25.65 14.33 7.54
CA ILE A 637 -26.02 12.99 8.04
C ILE A 637 -25.07 12.56 9.17
N SER A 638 -24.50 13.52 9.92
CA SER A 638 -23.75 13.17 11.14
C SER A 638 -24.74 12.77 12.23
N ASP A 639 -24.77 11.48 12.57
CA ASP A 639 -25.77 10.86 13.43
C ASP A 639 -25.12 10.01 14.54
N HIS A 640 -25.89 9.70 15.59
CA HIS A 640 -25.59 8.57 16.46
C HIS A 640 -26.16 7.29 15.86
N VAL A 641 -25.33 6.25 15.81
CA VAL A 641 -25.65 4.96 15.20
C VAL A 641 -25.48 3.84 16.22
N ALA A 642 -26.36 2.85 16.20
CA ALA A 642 -26.24 1.65 17.03
C ALA A 642 -26.85 0.42 16.33
N PHE A 643 -26.28 -0.76 16.55
CA PHE A 643 -26.95 -2.01 16.12
C PHE A 643 -28.04 -2.38 17.11
N LEU A 644 -29.22 -2.78 16.64
CA LEU A 644 -30.32 -3.23 17.50
C LEU A 644 -30.48 -4.75 17.50
N ALA A 645 -30.02 -5.43 16.46
CA ALA A 645 -30.00 -6.88 16.31
C ALA A 645 -28.98 -7.26 15.24
N TRP A 646 -28.38 -8.43 15.33
CA TRP A 646 -27.49 -8.98 14.31
C TRP A 646 -27.54 -10.52 14.35
N GLY A 647 -27.16 -11.15 13.24
CA GLY A 647 -27.10 -12.60 13.14
C GLY A 647 -26.76 -13.06 11.73
N ALA A 648 -26.89 -14.37 11.50
CA ALA A 648 -26.80 -14.99 10.18
C ALA A 648 -28.11 -15.67 9.83
N ASP A 649 -28.47 -15.73 8.54
CA ASP A 649 -29.63 -16.46 8.07
C ASP A 649 -29.35 -17.97 7.88
N LEU A 650 -30.33 -18.72 7.35
CA LEU A 650 -30.21 -20.17 7.13
C LEU A 650 -29.13 -20.55 6.10
N GLN A 651 -28.63 -19.59 5.33
CA GLN A 651 -27.59 -19.75 4.32
C GLN A 651 -26.22 -19.27 4.84
N ASN A 652 -26.13 -18.95 6.14
CA ASN A 652 -24.97 -18.32 6.79
C ASN A 652 -24.60 -16.95 6.20
N VAL A 653 -25.60 -16.21 5.68
CA VAL A 653 -25.40 -14.82 5.26
C VAL A 653 -25.68 -13.90 6.45
N ASP A 654 -24.69 -13.09 6.79
CA ASP A 654 -24.78 -12.14 7.90
C ASP A 654 -25.73 -10.98 7.59
N TRP A 655 -26.47 -10.55 8.61
CA TRP A 655 -27.39 -9.41 8.60
C TRP A 655 -27.31 -8.60 9.90
N VAL A 656 -27.61 -7.31 9.82
CA VAL A 656 -27.66 -6.39 10.98
C VAL A 656 -28.83 -5.41 10.86
N VAL A 657 -29.41 -5.06 12.00
CA VAL A 657 -30.39 -3.98 12.13
C VAL A 657 -29.68 -2.73 12.62
N LEU A 658 -29.56 -1.73 11.75
CA LEU A 658 -28.94 -0.45 12.03
C LEU A 658 -29.99 0.56 12.49
N TYR A 659 -29.74 1.21 13.62
CA TYR A 659 -30.51 2.38 14.09
C TYR A 659 -29.65 3.64 13.96
N SER A 660 -30.23 4.71 13.42
CA SER A 660 -29.59 6.02 13.31
C SER A 660 -30.49 7.11 13.87
N THR A 661 -29.92 8.12 14.52
CA THR A 661 -30.65 9.29 15.01
C THR A 661 -29.79 10.56 15.00
N PRO A 662 -30.35 11.74 14.69
CA PRO A 662 -29.61 13.00 14.72
C PRO A 662 -28.94 13.32 16.04
N LEU A 663 -27.87 14.12 15.98
CA LEU A 663 -27.25 14.68 17.17
C LEU A 663 -28.23 15.63 17.92
N PRO A 664 -28.17 15.67 19.27
CA PRO A 664 -28.96 16.61 20.05
C PRO A 664 -28.77 18.06 19.57
N GLY A 665 -29.87 18.73 19.21
CA GLY A 665 -29.85 20.12 18.73
C GLY A 665 -29.53 20.29 17.24
N ALA A 666 -29.40 19.20 16.47
CA ALA A 666 -29.27 19.29 15.02
C ALA A 666 -30.54 19.91 14.40
N THR A 667 -30.36 20.96 13.58
CA THR A 667 -31.44 21.64 12.84
C THR A 667 -31.56 21.19 11.39
N VAL A 668 -30.65 20.32 10.95
CA VAL A 668 -30.55 19.74 9.60
C VAL A 668 -30.18 18.27 9.75
N GLY A 669 -30.86 17.36 9.04
CA GLY A 669 -30.65 15.90 9.12
C GLY A 669 -31.93 15.11 8.85
N LEU A 670 -31.81 13.77 8.73
CA LEU A 670 -32.96 12.87 8.62
C LEU A 670 -33.47 12.51 10.03
N PRO A 671 -34.77 12.30 10.25
CA PRO A 671 -35.28 11.83 11.54
C PRO A 671 -34.72 10.44 11.88
N ALA A 672 -34.93 10.01 13.14
CA ALA A 672 -34.52 8.68 13.57
C ALA A 672 -35.08 7.59 12.65
N GLN A 673 -34.25 6.59 12.34
CA GLN A 673 -34.57 5.54 11.38
C GLN A 673 -33.99 4.18 11.75
N VAL A 674 -34.58 3.13 11.18
CA VAL A 674 -34.08 1.75 11.25
C VAL A 674 -33.89 1.22 9.82
N ALA A 675 -32.81 0.48 9.61
CA ALA A 675 -32.53 -0.21 8.36
C ALA A 675 -32.09 -1.66 8.61
N ILE A 676 -32.42 -2.56 7.70
CA ILE A 676 -31.87 -3.93 7.65
C ILE A 676 -30.76 -3.95 6.60
N MET A 677 -29.57 -4.34 7.04
CA MET A 677 -28.39 -4.47 6.22
C MET A 677 -28.01 -5.94 6.08
N SER A 678 -27.42 -6.33 4.95
CA SER A 678 -26.95 -7.70 4.72
C SER A 678 -25.65 -7.74 3.93
N ARG A 679 -24.88 -8.83 4.08
CA ARG A 679 -23.71 -9.11 3.24
C ARG A 679 -24.05 -9.42 1.79
N GLU A 680 -25.28 -9.89 1.55
CA GLU A 680 -25.77 -10.14 0.20
C GLU A 680 -26.70 -9.04 -0.27
N ARG A 681 -26.64 -8.74 -1.57
CA ARG A 681 -27.32 -7.60 -2.19
C ARG A 681 -28.83 -7.62 -1.97
N PHE A 682 -29.44 -8.79 -2.07
CA PHE A 682 -30.90 -8.97 -1.94
C PHE A 682 -31.35 -9.28 -0.51
N GLY A 683 -30.40 -9.45 0.41
CA GLY A 683 -30.68 -9.59 1.82
C GLY A 683 -31.29 -10.93 2.24
N PRO A 684 -31.67 -11.02 3.52
CA PRO A 684 -32.36 -12.19 4.05
C PRO A 684 -33.74 -12.36 3.41
N ASP A 685 -34.24 -13.59 3.40
CA ASP A 685 -35.57 -13.89 2.87
C ASP A 685 -36.70 -13.20 3.68
N ASN A 686 -37.90 -13.14 3.08
CA ASN A 686 -39.05 -12.50 3.72
C ASN A 686 -39.43 -13.13 5.07
N THR A 687 -39.17 -14.42 5.28
CA THR A 687 -39.48 -15.10 6.54
C THR A 687 -38.59 -14.58 7.66
N MET A 688 -37.30 -14.42 7.37
CA MET A 688 -36.33 -13.84 8.30
C MET A 688 -36.59 -12.35 8.53
N VAL A 689 -36.93 -11.57 7.50
CA VAL A 689 -37.28 -10.15 7.64
C VAL A 689 -38.48 -9.97 8.58
N GLU A 690 -39.54 -10.78 8.44
CA GLU A 690 -40.69 -10.70 9.35
C GLU A 690 -40.32 -11.14 10.78
N ALA A 691 -39.47 -12.16 10.94
CA ALA A 691 -38.97 -12.56 12.26
C ALA A 691 -38.16 -11.43 12.94
N ILE A 692 -37.34 -10.70 12.18
CA ILE A 692 -36.61 -9.52 12.67
C ILE A 692 -37.59 -8.44 13.13
N LYS A 693 -38.62 -8.12 12.32
CA LYS A 693 -39.64 -7.12 12.67
C LYS A 693 -40.41 -7.50 13.93
N GLU A 694 -40.86 -8.75 14.03
CA GLU A 694 -41.55 -9.26 15.21
C GLU A 694 -40.69 -9.12 16.47
N ALA A 695 -39.41 -9.47 16.39
CA ALA A 695 -38.47 -9.36 17.51
C ALA A 695 -38.23 -7.89 17.92
N LEU A 696 -38.10 -6.98 16.96
CA LEU A 696 -37.94 -5.54 17.22
C LEU A 696 -39.20 -4.94 17.88
N CYS A 697 -40.39 -5.32 17.43
CA CYS A 697 -41.65 -4.87 18.03
C CYS A 697 -41.85 -5.45 19.45
N ALA A 698 -41.41 -6.68 19.69
CA ALA A 698 -41.45 -7.34 20.99
C ALA A 698 -40.51 -6.70 22.03
N ALA A 699 -39.54 -5.86 21.62
CA ALA A 699 -38.63 -5.15 22.53
C ALA A 699 -39.33 -4.07 23.39
N GLY A 700 -40.62 -3.79 23.17
CA GLY A 700 -41.45 -2.97 24.06
C GLY A 700 -41.22 -1.45 23.98
N ASN A 701 -40.54 -0.97 22.94
CA ASN A 701 -40.30 0.46 22.69
C ASN A 701 -41.25 0.99 21.61
N SER A 702 -42.18 1.88 22.00
CA SER A 702 -43.23 2.38 21.11
C SER A 702 -42.71 3.19 19.92
N GLU A 703 -41.58 3.88 20.05
CA GLU A 703 -40.98 4.64 18.94
C GLU A 703 -40.26 3.70 17.96
N LEU A 704 -39.57 2.67 18.48
CA LEU A 704 -39.00 1.62 17.65
C LEU A 704 -40.09 0.90 16.84
N THR A 705 -41.21 0.53 17.47
CA THR A 705 -42.35 -0.12 16.78
C THR A 705 -42.84 0.73 15.59
N LYS A 706 -42.99 2.05 15.77
CA LYS A 706 -43.40 2.95 14.68
C LYS A 706 -42.39 2.99 13.52
N LEU A 707 -41.09 2.92 13.81
CA LEU A 707 -40.06 2.86 12.77
C LEU A 707 -40.11 1.53 12.03
N VAL A 708 -40.29 0.42 12.76
CA VAL A 708 -40.40 -0.94 12.20
C VAL A 708 -41.63 -1.10 11.32
N ASP A 709 -42.78 -0.54 11.71
CA ASP A 709 -44.02 -0.54 10.91
C ASP A 709 -43.85 0.19 9.56
N ASN A 710 -42.92 1.15 9.51
CA ASN A 710 -42.58 1.91 8.31
C ASN A 710 -41.43 1.31 7.50
N LEU A 711 -40.85 0.18 7.93
CA LEU A 711 -39.78 -0.49 7.21
C LEU A 711 -40.29 -0.97 5.84
N ARG A 712 -39.65 -0.54 4.75
CA ARG A 712 -39.96 -0.93 3.37
C ARG A 712 -38.71 -1.48 2.68
N PRO A 713 -38.86 -2.40 1.70
CA PRO A 713 -37.74 -2.83 0.87
C PRO A 713 -37.14 -1.64 0.11
N LEU A 714 -35.81 -1.61 0.02
CA LEU A 714 -35.09 -0.69 -0.84
C LEU A 714 -34.85 -1.38 -2.19
N LEU A 715 -35.03 -0.64 -3.29
CA LEU A 715 -34.81 -1.19 -4.63
C LEU A 715 -33.33 -1.58 -4.83
N GLN A 716 -33.11 -2.81 -5.29
CA GLN A 716 -31.80 -3.36 -5.65
C GLN A 716 -31.87 -3.80 -7.11
N GLU A 717 -30.90 -3.38 -7.93
CA GLU A 717 -30.80 -3.69 -9.36
C GLU A 717 -29.37 -4.14 -9.71
N ASP A 718 -29.26 -4.98 -10.74
CA ASP A 718 -27.98 -5.34 -11.34
C ASP A 718 -27.33 -4.10 -11.95
N LEU A 719 -26.07 -3.87 -11.59
CA LEU A 719 -25.28 -2.81 -12.20
C LEU A 719 -24.77 -3.33 -13.55
N GLU A 720 -25.03 -2.58 -14.63
CA GLU A 720 -24.54 -2.93 -15.97
C GLU A 720 -23.03 -3.23 -15.94
N SER A 721 -22.61 -4.31 -16.61
CA SER A 721 -21.20 -4.72 -16.70
C SER A 721 -20.31 -3.54 -17.12
N GLY A 722 -19.36 -3.15 -16.26
CA GLY A 722 -18.43 -2.05 -16.52
C GLY A 722 -18.81 -0.72 -15.85
N ARG A 723 -19.96 -0.60 -15.19
CA ARG A 723 -20.21 0.52 -14.25
C ARG A 723 -19.53 0.20 -12.92
N PRO A 724 -18.68 1.10 -12.37
CA PRO A 724 -18.03 0.85 -11.09
C PRO A 724 -19.09 0.69 -10.00
N THR A 725 -19.22 -0.52 -9.44
CA THR A 725 -19.76 -0.71 -8.10
C THR A 725 -18.85 0.03 -7.13
N CYS A 726 -19.38 0.54 -6.02
CA CYS A 726 -18.56 1.06 -4.94
C CYS A 726 -17.88 -0.09 -4.15
N GLU A 727 -17.38 -1.10 -4.86
CA GLU A 727 -16.42 -2.11 -4.38
C GLU A 727 -14.97 -1.58 -4.53
N TYR A 728 -14.82 -0.26 -4.57
CA TYR A 728 -13.53 0.43 -4.59
C TYR A 728 -13.12 0.77 -3.17
N HIS A 729 -12.01 0.18 -2.72
CA HIS A 729 -11.26 0.57 -1.53
C HIS A 729 -10.97 2.08 -1.55
N VAL A 730 -11.71 2.86 -0.78
CA VAL A 730 -11.50 4.31 -0.71
C VAL A 730 -10.27 4.62 0.12
N VAL A 731 -9.20 4.92 -0.62
CA VAL A 731 -8.43 6.17 -0.54
C VAL A 731 -8.57 6.93 0.78
N GLN A 732 -7.49 6.98 1.54
CA GLN A 732 -7.21 8.10 2.44
C GLN A 732 -7.26 9.42 1.63
N ASN A 733 -8.30 10.24 1.77
CA ASN A 733 -8.19 11.65 2.11
C ASN A 733 -9.51 12.43 2.02
N VAL A 734 -9.58 13.37 2.96
CA VAL A 734 -10.35 14.60 3.03
C VAL A 734 -10.63 15.25 1.65
N ASP A 735 -11.86 15.76 1.52
CA ASP A 735 -12.42 16.61 0.45
C ASP A 735 -13.10 15.95 -0.77
N SER A 736 -14.43 15.88 -0.63
CA SER A 736 -15.52 16.10 -1.60
C SER A 736 -15.21 16.27 -3.10
N LEU A 737 -16.02 15.56 -3.89
CA LEU A 737 -16.24 15.61 -5.35
C LEU A 737 -15.33 14.73 -6.21
N THR A 738 -15.61 13.43 -6.20
CA THR A 738 -15.36 12.59 -7.39
C THR A 738 -16.66 12.56 -8.21
N ARG A 739 -16.74 13.36 -9.27
CA ARG A 739 -17.71 13.11 -10.35
C ARG A 739 -17.16 11.94 -11.16
N PHE A 740 -17.90 10.84 -11.21
CA PHE A 740 -17.75 9.83 -12.26
C PHE A 740 -18.67 10.16 -13.42
#